data_AF-A0A3R6J9C1-F1
#
_entry.id   AF-A0A3R6J9C1-F1
#
_cell.length_a   1.000
_cell.length_b   1.000
_cell.length_c   1.000
_cell.angle_alpha   90.00
_cell.angle_beta   90.00
_cell.angle_gamma   90.00
#
_symmetry.space_group_name_H-M   'P 1'
#
loop_
_entity.id
_entity.type
_entity.pdbx_description
1 polymer ?
#
loop_
_entity_poly.entity_id
_entity_poly.type
_entity_poly.pdbx_seq_one_letter_code
_entity_poly.pdbx_strand_id
1 'polypeptide(L)'
;MYEKEKQRENHLIVLLVYTFFSLILTGESLLLGWEVGAIVLLLTALIGSWVIYITDMVSGGMRLWLYFALTMISCFFYGIHQTSVFDLAPLMILIMILFSVTEKSSIIRLCVITYYLTMCYDFIFVLKHAIELTTLTVTRTLLHLGLVLVSGCLVNLVLKRRKSERVYSDKKIEKLEETNRRVEDFLANVSHELRTPINAVTGISTVMLQKEEEQEKREQLSSVQMAGKRLFGQIEDILDYTEIDTNKIRLSEENYTPSLVVSDLVSEHWEKEEKQPELLFDYDTKIPPVLLGDERKIRKILKHLVDNAMKFTQEGGVYVRIFSLKKSYGINLCIEVSDTGVGIAKDELERITERFYQTSTGRNRKVGGLGLGLSIVYGMVRVMNGFMRIESEEGRGTTVTVSIPQQVAEENPEKPLINNKNLCVACFLMTEKYKVPQVREYYNKMIAHMVKQFDILLHRVTNRDELEQLLEVTPVTHLFVGEEEYRVNKNYLEMIDSKVRIVVVAGKNIILPQEKRIEIIRKPLCTQSVLNILKEKESDLSKRKKRKMICPGIKVLVVDDEPMNLTVAKGIFENYQMIVKTVISGKEAIAACEKERFDIIFLDHMMPEMDGIETLKQLRKMQKESGQEYIIVAFTANAVSGAKKMFMEEGFDEFVSKPIETMTLERVLCKVLPKSSITYVSEEKEAVKADERKTNFDRNAGLQYCRGDEMFYRELLAQFHSESVKKRQMIEADYEQKNMEDYRIRVHALKSTAKMIGAENLSDLAKDLEMAAKEKDWDFIEKNHKEVLDQYAAAVVEIGSLLGTVLEEEEFSVTQINSEKLLEELMLLMEKLRAYEIDEAEKIIQKLQHIKCANLLGKELIEDIKQDVTDFEFDRALNKTEKLYKRVERGECE
;
A
#
# COMPACT_ATOMS: atom_id res chain seq x y z
N MET A 1 31.65 -11.84 23.67
CA MET A 1 31.38 -12.92 24.65
C MET A 1 32.15 -14.18 24.27
N TYR A 2 31.94 -14.71 23.05
CA TYR A 2 32.64 -15.87 22.48
C TYR A 2 34.18 -15.84 22.59
N GLU A 3 34.85 -14.72 22.29
CA GLU A 3 36.32 -14.63 22.42
C GLU A 3 36.81 -14.75 23.87
N LYS A 4 36.06 -14.22 24.84
CA LYS A 4 36.40 -14.33 26.27
C LYS A 4 36.20 -15.76 26.77
N GLU A 5 35.15 -16.45 26.31
CA GLU A 5 34.92 -17.87 26.62
C GLU A 5 36.02 -18.75 26.04
N LYS A 6 36.36 -18.56 24.76
CA LYS A 6 37.44 -19.28 24.09
C LYS A 6 38.81 -19.06 24.75
N GLN A 7 39.11 -17.83 25.19
CA GLN A 7 40.33 -17.56 25.96
C GLN A 7 40.33 -18.27 27.32
N ARG A 8 39.18 -18.33 28.00
CA ARG A 8 39.03 -19.02 29.28
C ARG A 8 39.18 -20.53 29.15
N GLU A 9 38.65 -21.11 28.07
CA GLU A 9 38.84 -22.53 27.72
C GLU A 9 40.31 -22.85 27.44
N ASN A 10 40.98 -22.04 26.62
CA ASN A 10 42.41 -22.22 26.32
C ASN A 10 43.27 -22.14 27.60
N HIS A 11 42.97 -21.22 28.51
CA HIS A 11 43.69 -21.12 29.79
C HIS A 11 43.40 -22.32 30.71
N LEU A 12 42.18 -22.85 30.70
CA LEU A 12 41.83 -24.05 31.45
C LEU A 12 42.60 -25.28 30.96
N ILE A 13 42.70 -25.44 29.63
CA ILE A 13 43.47 -26.55 29.03
C ILE A 13 44.94 -26.49 29.48
N VAL A 14 45.56 -25.31 29.42
CA VAL A 14 46.95 -25.12 29.87
C VAL A 14 47.10 -25.44 31.37
N LEU A 15 46.16 -25.01 32.20
CA LEU A 15 46.18 -25.25 33.64
C LEU A 15 45.99 -26.73 34.00
N LEU A 16 45.05 -27.42 33.36
CA LEU A 16 44.81 -28.86 33.58
C LEU A 16 46.06 -29.68 33.25
N VAL A 17 46.73 -29.30 32.17
CA VAL A 17 47.96 -29.95 31.73
C VAL A 17 49.12 -29.66 32.68
N TYR A 18 49.29 -28.41 33.12
CA TYR A 18 50.26 -28.07 34.15
C TYR A 18 50.00 -28.83 35.46
N THR A 19 48.71 -29.01 35.83
CA THR A 19 48.31 -29.81 36.99
C THR A 19 48.77 -31.25 36.84
N PHE A 20 48.48 -31.88 35.71
CA PHE A 20 48.89 -33.26 35.44
C PHE A 20 50.42 -33.42 35.50
N PHE A 21 51.15 -32.50 34.86
CA PHE A 21 52.60 -32.51 34.85
C PHE A 21 53.20 -32.31 36.25
N SER A 22 52.68 -31.36 37.02
CA SER A 22 53.12 -31.08 38.40
C SER A 22 52.85 -32.26 39.34
N LEU A 23 51.73 -32.98 39.16
CA LEU A 23 51.40 -34.19 39.93
C LEU A 23 52.34 -35.36 39.61
N ILE A 24 52.65 -35.58 38.33
CA ILE A 24 53.64 -36.60 37.91
C ILE A 24 55.00 -36.29 38.54
N LEU A 25 55.48 -35.06 38.39
CA LEU A 25 56.75 -34.62 38.98
C LEU A 25 56.80 -34.78 40.49
N THR A 26 55.68 -34.48 41.17
CA THR A 26 55.57 -34.67 42.62
C THR A 26 55.66 -36.15 42.98
N GLY A 27 55.00 -37.02 42.22
CA GLY A 27 55.06 -38.48 42.40
C GLY A 27 56.46 -39.04 42.16
N GLU A 28 57.13 -38.63 41.08
CA GLU A 28 58.51 -39.03 40.80
C GLU A 28 59.49 -38.51 41.85
N SER A 29 59.35 -37.26 42.28
CA SER A 29 60.15 -36.67 43.36
C SER A 29 60.00 -37.44 44.68
N LEU A 30 58.82 -37.98 44.97
CA LEU A 30 58.58 -38.84 46.14
C LEU A 30 59.17 -40.24 45.98
N LEU A 31 58.98 -40.87 44.81
CA LEU A 31 59.45 -42.23 44.52
C LEU A 31 60.98 -42.33 44.42
N LEU A 32 61.62 -41.31 43.83
CA LEU A 32 63.06 -41.24 43.63
C LEU A 32 63.81 -40.58 44.80
N GLY A 33 63.09 -40.13 45.83
CA GLY A 33 63.69 -39.55 47.04
C GLY A 33 64.41 -38.23 46.81
N TRP A 34 63.91 -37.39 45.89
CA TRP A 34 64.46 -36.06 45.64
C TRP A 34 64.11 -35.07 46.77
N GLU A 35 64.59 -33.83 46.67
CA GLU A 35 64.47 -32.82 47.73
C GLU A 35 63.01 -32.54 48.14
N VAL A 36 62.68 -32.75 49.42
CA VAL A 36 61.32 -32.52 49.98
C VAL A 36 60.86 -31.07 49.79
N GLY A 37 61.79 -30.12 49.77
CA GLY A 37 61.49 -28.70 49.53
C GLY A 37 60.88 -28.42 48.14
N ALA A 38 61.27 -29.19 47.12
CA ALA A 38 60.75 -29.03 45.77
C ALA A 38 59.29 -29.47 45.65
N ILE A 39 58.90 -30.53 46.38
CA ILE A 39 57.50 -31.00 46.45
C ILE A 39 56.59 -29.91 47.03
N VAL A 40 57.03 -29.25 48.09
CA VAL A 40 56.26 -28.15 48.71
C VAL A 40 56.10 -26.98 47.72
N LEU A 41 57.15 -26.64 46.96
CA LEU A 41 57.10 -25.59 45.95
C LEU A 41 56.17 -25.94 44.77
N LEU A 42 56.21 -27.18 44.27
CA LEU A 42 55.34 -27.63 43.18
C LEU A 42 53.85 -27.60 43.59
N LEU A 43 53.52 -28.13 44.78
CA LEU A 43 52.15 -28.14 45.28
C LEU A 43 51.61 -26.74 45.59
N THR A 44 52.44 -25.85 46.15
CA THR A 44 52.04 -24.46 46.42
C THR A 44 51.82 -23.67 45.13
N ALA A 45 52.68 -23.84 44.12
CA ALA A 45 52.51 -23.24 42.80
C ALA A 45 51.25 -23.76 42.08
N LEU A 46 50.94 -25.05 42.24
CA LEU A 46 49.75 -25.67 41.69
C LEU A 46 48.46 -25.11 42.30
N ILE A 47 48.39 -25.06 43.63
CA ILE A 47 47.24 -24.50 44.36
C ILE A 47 47.06 -23.02 44.00
N GLY A 48 48.14 -22.25 44.01
CA GLY A 48 48.12 -20.84 43.62
C GLY A 48 47.60 -20.62 42.19
N SER A 49 47.96 -21.49 41.25
CA SER A 49 47.49 -21.41 39.86
C SER A 49 45.99 -21.64 39.72
N TRP A 50 45.41 -22.58 40.48
CA TRP A 50 43.97 -22.80 40.52
C TRP A 50 43.21 -21.67 41.21
N VAL A 51 43.74 -21.12 42.30
CA VAL A 51 43.15 -19.95 42.97
C VAL A 51 43.09 -18.76 42.00
N ILE A 52 44.17 -18.48 41.27
CA ILE A 52 44.23 -17.40 40.27
C ILE A 52 43.23 -17.62 39.13
N TYR A 53 43.01 -18.87 38.69
CA TYR A 53 42.02 -19.19 37.67
C TYR A 53 40.58 -18.97 38.16
N ILE A 54 40.26 -19.44 39.37
CA ILE A 54 38.90 -19.39 39.95
C ILE A 54 38.50 -17.97 40.32
N THR A 55 39.42 -17.21 40.93
CA THR A 55 39.15 -15.86 41.44
C THR A 55 39.14 -14.79 40.35
N ASP A 56 39.63 -15.11 39.14
CA ASP A 56 39.72 -14.19 37.99
C ASP A 56 40.51 -12.88 38.27
N MET A 57 41.27 -12.82 39.37
CA MET A 57 41.91 -11.60 39.90
C MET A 57 43.02 -11.02 39.01
N VAL A 58 43.52 -11.80 38.06
CA VAL A 58 44.69 -11.47 37.23
C VAL A 58 44.26 -11.34 35.77
N SER A 59 44.85 -10.42 35.00
CA SER A 59 44.53 -10.32 33.56
C SER A 59 44.86 -11.61 32.82
N GLY A 60 44.06 -11.98 31.80
CA GLY A 60 44.22 -13.25 31.08
C GLY A 60 45.61 -13.43 30.45
N GLY A 61 46.19 -12.35 29.91
CA GLY A 61 47.55 -12.38 29.36
C GLY A 61 48.63 -12.67 30.41
N MET A 62 48.46 -12.12 31.62
CA MET A 62 49.41 -12.31 32.73
C MET A 62 49.29 -13.72 33.34
N ARG A 63 48.07 -14.27 33.44
CA ARG A 63 47.84 -15.68 33.84
C ARG A 63 48.59 -16.66 32.94
N LEU A 64 48.49 -16.47 31.63
CA LEU A 64 49.15 -17.35 30.68
C LEU A 64 50.68 -17.34 30.84
N TRP A 65 51.28 -16.16 31.01
CA TRP A 65 52.72 -16.02 31.25
C TRP A 65 53.15 -16.62 32.58
N LEU A 66 52.33 -16.51 33.62
CA LEU A 66 52.57 -17.13 34.91
C LEU A 66 52.58 -18.66 34.80
N TYR A 67 51.55 -19.27 34.18
CA TYR A 67 51.49 -20.73 33.98
C TYR A 67 52.65 -21.23 33.13
N PHE A 68 53.03 -20.47 32.11
CA PHE A 68 54.20 -20.77 31.31
C PHE A 68 55.49 -20.77 32.14
N ALA A 69 55.72 -19.72 32.95
CA ALA A 69 56.90 -19.61 33.80
C ALA A 69 56.99 -20.75 34.81
N LEU A 70 55.88 -21.06 35.50
CA LEU A 70 55.81 -22.17 36.44
C LEU A 70 56.08 -23.53 35.78
N THR A 71 55.57 -23.75 34.57
CA THR A 71 55.85 -24.95 33.78
C THR A 71 57.32 -25.05 33.43
N MET A 72 57.95 -23.96 32.96
CA MET A 72 59.38 -23.95 32.62
C MET A 72 60.28 -24.18 33.83
N ILE A 73 59.96 -23.59 34.98
CA ILE A 73 60.67 -23.83 36.25
C ILE A 73 60.58 -25.30 36.63
N SER A 74 59.39 -25.90 36.53
CA SER A 74 59.15 -27.32 36.82
C SER A 74 59.95 -28.23 35.87
N CYS A 75 60.05 -27.89 34.58
CA CYS A 75 60.88 -28.61 33.61
C CYS A 75 62.38 -28.47 33.87
N PHE A 76 62.83 -27.28 34.27
CA PHE A 76 64.23 -27.06 34.62
C PHE A 76 64.62 -27.88 35.84
N PHE A 77 63.78 -27.88 36.88
CA PHE A 77 63.97 -28.72 38.07
C PHE A 77 64.06 -30.20 37.71
N TYR A 78 63.16 -30.70 36.87
CA TYR A 78 63.19 -32.07 36.38
C TYR A 78 64.49 -32.40 35.61
N GLY A 79 64.95 -31.49 34.76
CA GLY A 79 66.12 -31.69 33.91
C GLY A 79 67.47 -31.76 34.65
N ILE A 80 67.59 -31.15 35.83
CA ILE A 80 68.83 -31.17 36.63
C ILE A 80 69.17 -32.58 37.15
N HIS A 81 68.17 -33.46 37.27
CA HIS A 81 68.35 -34.81 37.78
C HIS A 81 68.85 -35.78 36.70
N GLN A 82 69.95 -36.48 36.99
CA GLN A 82 70.69 -37.32 36.02
C GLN A 82 69.87 -38.47 35.41
N THR A 83 68.85 -38.95 36.12
CA THR A 83 67.96 -40.03 35.64
C THR A 83 67.02 -39.58 34.52
N SER A 84 66.87 -38.27 34.32
CA SER A 84 65.77 -37.68 33.55
C SER A 84 66.22 -36.91 32.30
N VAL A 85 67.53 -36.84 32.05
CA VAL A 85 68.15 -36.05 30.96
C VAL A 85 67.58 -36.43 29.58
N PHE A 86 67.36 -37.72 29.32
CA PHE A 86 66.86 -38.18 28.02
C PHE A 86 65.33 -38.12 27.87
N ASP A 87 64.60 -38.01 28.97
CA ASP A 87 63.13 -37.86 28.98
C ASP A 87 62.70 -36.40 28.77
N LEU A 88 63.62 -35.46 28.95
CA LEU A 88 63.37 -34.02 28.82
C LEU A 88 62.98 -33.63 27.39
N ALA A 89 63.55 -34.24 26.36
CA ALA A 89 63.25 -33.89 24.97
C ALA A 89 61.81 -34.25 24.54
N PRO A 90 61.31 -35.48 24.73
CA PRO A 90 59.90 -35.82 24.51
C PRO A 90 58.94 -34.93 25.30
N LEU A 91 59.28 -34.64 26.56
CA LEU A 91 58.49 -33.78 27.44
C LEU A 91 58.41 -32.34 26.89
N MET A 92 59.52 -31.77 26.43
CA MET A 92 59.54 -30.42 25.85
C MET A 92 58.73 -30.33 24.55
N ILE A 93 58.76 -31.38 23.71
CA ILE A 93 57.93 -31.45 22.50
C ILE A 93 56.44 -31.45 22.88
N LEU A 94 56.06 -32.25 23.87
CA LEU A 94 54.69 -32.29 24.37
C LEU A 94 54.26 -30.90 24.87
N ILE A 95 55.08 -30.25 25.68
CA ILE A 95 54.82 -28.90 26.21
C ILE A 95 54.69 -27.88 25.08
N MET A 96 55.51 -27.96 24.04
CA MET A 96 55.40 -27.07 22.87
C MET A 96 54.11 -27.30 22.08
N ILE A 97 53.66 -28.56 21.93
CA ILE A 97 52.36 -28.87 21.32
C ILE A 97 51.23 -28.27 22.17
N LEU A 98 51.30 -28.40 23.49
CA LEU A 98 50.30 -27.87 24.43
C LEU A 98 50.22 -26.34 24.36
N PHE A 99 51.36 -25.66 24.46
CA PHE A 99 51.41 -24.20 24.34
C PHE A 99 51.13 -23.70 22.91
N SER A 100 51.10 -24.57 21.89
CA SER A 100 50.68 -24.17 20.54
C SER A 100 49.20 -23.76 20.48
N VAL A 101 48.36 -24.27 21.39
CA VAL A 101 46.94 -23.85 21.52
C VAL A 101 46.82 -22.37 21.88
N THR A 102 47.85 -21.80 22.53
CA THR A 102 47.88 -20.40 22.95
C THR A 102 48.24 -19.43 21.82
N GLU A 103 48.70 -19.96 20.69
CA GLU A 103 48.98 -19.23 19.45
C GLU A 103 50.07 -18.14 19.56
N LYS A 104 50.84 -18.16 20.66
CA LYS A 104 51.96 -17.24 20.88
C LYS A 104 53.27 -17.89 20.45
N SER A 105 53.77 -17.51 19.26
CA SER A 105 55.09 -17.94 18.78
C SER A 105 56.25 -17.63 19.73
N SER A 106 56.13 -16.58 20.55
CA SER A 106 57.16 -16.22 21.55
C SER A 106 57.30 -17.29 22.63
N ILE A 107 56.20 -17.91 23.05
CA ILE A 107 56.20 -18.98 24.05
C ILE A 107 56.97 -20.20 23.52
N ILE A 108 56.71 -20.60 22.27
CA ILE A 108 57.38 -21.74 21.63
C ILE A 108 58.89 -21.51 21.50
N ARG A 109 59.32 -20.29 21.12
CA ARG A 109 60.76 -19.96 21.07
C ARG A 109 61.41 -20.04 22.45
N LEU A 110 60.70 -19.59 23.48
CA LEU A 110 61.22 -19.61 24.85
C LEU A 110 61.30 -21.04 25.41
N CYS A 111 60.38 -21.95 25.04
CA CYS A 111 60.51 -23.39 25.34
C CYS A 111 61.83 -23.95 24.77
N VAL A 112 62.10 -23.70 23.49
CA VAL A 112 63.31 -24.20 22.81
C VAL A 112 64.56 -23.64 23.48
N ILE A 113 64.60 -22.34 23.79
CA ILE A 113 65.72 -21.71 24.50
C ILE A 113 65.93 -22.36 25.87
N THR A 114 64.85 -22.55 26.63
CA THR A 114 64.93 -23.16 27.97
C THR A 114 65.49 -24.57 27.91
N TYR A 115 65.06 -25.39 26.94
CA TYR A 115 65.63 -26.72 26.72
C TYR A 115 67.13 -26.69 26.45
N TYR A 116 67.61 -25.80 25.57
CA TYR A 116 69.03 -25.69 25.29
C TYR A 116 69.83 -25.20 26.51
N LEU A 117 69.27 -24.31 27.34
CA LEU A 117 69.91 -23.88 28.58
C LEU A 117 70.06 -25.05 29.56
N THR A 118 69.02 -25.88 29.72
CA THR A 118 69.10 -27.09 30.55
C THR A 118 70.15 -28.07 30.02
N MET A 119 70.17 -28.33 28.71
CA MET A 119 71.18 -29.19 28.09
C MET A 119 72.60 -28.65 28.23
N CYS A 120 72.80 -27.33 28.19
CA CYS A 120 74.10 -26.73 28.45
C CYS A 120 74.54 -26.92 29.92
N TYR A 121 73.60 -26.81 30.87
CA TYR A 121 73.87 -27.10 32.27
C TYR A 121 74.30 -28.56 32.45
N ASP A 122 73.56 -29.50 31.87
CA ASP A 122 73.87 -30.93 31.94
C ASP A 122 75.23 -31.22 31.32
N PHE A 123 75.57 -30.58 30.20
CA PHE A 123 76.88 -30.71 29.56
C PHE A 123 78.03 -30.22 30.45
N ILE A 124 77.88 -29.05 31.09
CA ILE A 124 78.87 -28.51 32.04
C ILE A 124 79.00 -29.41 33.27
N PHE A 125 77.89 -29.95 33.75
CA PHE A 125 77.88 -30.86 34.90
C PHE A 125 78.63 -32.17 34.59
N VAL A 126 78.39 -32.76 33.41
CA VAL A 126 79.07 -33.96 32.90
C VAL A 126 80.58 -33.73 32.79
N LEU A 127 81.00 -32.58 32.27
CA LEU A 127 82.41 -32.16 32.18
C LEU A 127 83.09 -32.07 33.55
N LYS A 128 82.37 -31.61 34.59
CA LYS A 128 82.92 -31.46 35.95
C LYS A 128 83.05 -32.79 36.72
N HIS A 129 82.22 -33.78 36.41
CA HIS A 129 82.17 -35.05 37.17
C HIS A 129 82.84 -36.24 36.47
N ALA A 130 83.58 -36.01 35.38
CA ALA A 130 84.37 -37.02 34.67
C ALA A 130 83.58 -38.29 34.27
N ILE A 131 82.32 -38.12 33.84
CA ILE A 131 81.48 -39.22 33.36
C ILE A 131 82.00 -39.66 31.97
N GLU A 132 82.16 -40.96 31.74
CA GLU A 132 82.62 -41.49 30.44
C GLU A 132 81.63 -41.17 29.30
N LEU A 133 82.09 -40.40 28.32
CA LEU A 133 81.34 -40.09 27.09
C LEU A 133 81.34 -41.31 26.16
N THR A 134 80.34 -42.18 26.32
CA THR A 134 80.12 -43.30 25.40
C THR A 134 79.58 -42.82 24.04
N THR A 135 79.88 -43.53 22.94
CA THR A 135 79.34 -43.21 21.60
C THR A 135 77.81 -43.11 21.57
N LEU A 136 77.12 -43.91 22.40
CA LEU A 136 75.66 -43.90 22.52
C LEU A 136 75.10 -42.60 23.14
N THR A 137 75.78 -42.02 24.14
CA THR A 137 75.29 -40.80 24.81
C THR A 137 75.47 -39.59 23.91
N VAL A 138 76.57 -39.51 23.16
CA VAL A 138 76.84 -38.46 22.17
C VAL A 138 75.80 -38.48 21.05
N THR A 139 75.56 -39.66 20.45
CA THR A 139 74.59 -39.79 19.35
C THR A 139 73.15 -39.49 19.79
N ARG A 140 72.74 -39.96 20.97
CA ARG A 140 71.40 -39.67 21.54
C ARG A 140 71.22 -38.18 21.85
N THR A 141 72.24 -37.52 22.39
CA THR A 141 72.20 -36.08 22.68
C THR A 141 72.04 -35.26 21.40
N LEU A 142 72.81 -35.59 20.35
CA LEU A 142 72.67 -34.94 19.03
C LEU A 142 71.27 -35.13 18.44
N LEU A 143 70.70 -36.35 18.56
CA LEU A 143 69.34 -36.63 18.09
C LEU A 143 68.29 -35.77 18.81
N HIS A 144 68.35 -35.66 20.13
CA HIS A 144 67.39 -34.85 20.90
C HIS A 144 67.53 -33.35 20.65
N LEU A 145 68.75 -32.84 20.53
CA LEU A 145 69.00 -31.44 20.14
C LEU A 145 68.39 -31.12 18.77
N GLY A 146 68.50 -32.05 17.80
CA GLY A 146 67.86 -31.91 16.49
C GLY A 146 66.32 -32.00 16.57
N LEU A 147 65.80 -32.97 17.32
CA LEU A 147 64.36 -33.25 17.41
C LEU A 147 63.57 -32.07 18.01
N VAL A 148 64.08 -31.46 19.08
CA VAL A 148 63.43 -30.29 19.72
C VAL A 148 63.46 -29.07 18.79
N LEU A 149 64.57 -28.85 18.06
CA LEU A 149 64.68 -27.75 17.10
C LEU A 149 63.67 -27.88 15.95
N VAL A 150 63.61 -29.07 15.34
CA VAL A 150 62.70 -29.36 14.23
C VAL A 150 61.25 -29.24 14.70
N SER A 151 60.92 -29.78 15.87
CA SER A 151 59.59 -29.67 16.46
C SER A 151 59.19 -28.21 16.71
N GLY A 152 60.13 -27.38 17.20
CA GLY A 152 59.88 -25.95 17.43
C GLY A 152 59.67 -25.16 16.15
N CYS A 153 60.44 -25.47 15.11
CA CYS A 153 60.24 -24.89 13.79
C CYS A 153 58.87 -25.28 13.22
N LEU A 154 58.50 -26.57 13.30
CA LEU A 154 57.23 -27.10 12.80
C LEU A 154 56.03 -26.47 13.51
N VAL A 155 56.02 -26.46 14.85
CA VAL A 155 54.95 -25.83 15.62
C VAL A 155 54.83 -24.35 15.27
N ASN A 156 55.95 -23.63 15.17
CA ASN A 156 55.92 -22.21 14.82
C ASN A 156 55.43 -21.96 13.38
N LEU A 157 55.71 -22.86 12.44
CA LEU A 157 55.17 -22.82 11.08
C LEU A 157 53.64 -23.03 11.07
N VAL A 158 53.14 -24.02 11.83
CA VAL A 158 51.70 -24.26 12.00
C VAL A 158 51.01 -23.04 12.61
N LEU A 159 51.61 -22.41 13.62
CA LEU A 159 51.09 -21.19 14.24
C LEU A 159 50.99 -20.03 13.23
N LYS A 160 52.05 -19.80 12.44
CA LYS A 160 52.04 -18.77 11.39
C LYS A 160 50.94 -19.03 10.37
N ARG A 161 50.76 -20.28 9.93
CA ARG A 161 49.71 -20.67 8.98
C ARG A 161 48.30 -20.44 9.54
N ARG A 162 48.03 -20.90 10.77
CA ARG A 162 46.74 -20.66 11.46
C ARG A 162 46.42 -19.18 11.66
N LYS A 163 47.43 -18.34 11.90
CA LYS A 163 47.26 -16.90 12.00
C LYS A 163 46.87 -16.29 10.64
N SER A 164 47.54 -16.71 9.57
CA SER A 164 47.24 -16.25 8.21
C SER A 164 45.84 -16.67 7.75
N GLU A 165 45.44 -17.92 8.01
CA GLU A 165 44.11 -18.45 7.68
C GLU A 165 43.01 -17.67 8.39
N ARG A 166 43.21 -17.30 9.67
CA ARG A 166 42.27 -16.43 10.39
C ARG A 166 42.15 -15.04 9.80
N VAL A 167 43.28 -14.36 9.56
CA VAL A 167 43.26 -13.03 8.95
C VAL A 167 42.56 -13.06 7.58
N TYR A 168 42.72 -14.13 6.81
CA TYR A 168 42.01 -14.31 5.55
C TYR A 168 40.50 -14.51 5.76
N SER A 169 40.11 -15.38 6.69
CA SER A 169 38.69 -15.61 7.03
C SER A 169 38.01 -14.36 7.57
N ASP A 170 38.66 -13.63 8.47
CA ASP A 170 38.13 -12.40 9.07
C ASP A 170 37.93 -11.32 7.99
N LYS A 171 38.92 -11.13 7.09
CA LYS A 171 38.76 -10.24 5.92
C LYS A 171 37.63 -10.68 4.99
N LYS A 172 37.43 -11.99 4.82
CA LYS A 172 36.34 -12.51 3.99
C LYS A 172 34.99 -12.25 4.64
N ILE A 173 34.86 -12.42 5.96
CA ILE A 173 33.66 -12.10 6.72
C ILE A 173 33.36 -10.59 6.64
N GLU A 174 34.37 -9.74 6.88
CA GLU A 174 34.24 -8.29 6.77
C GLU A 174 33.76 -7.87 5.38
N LYS A 175 34.37 -8.43 4.32
CA LYS A 175 33.94 -8.15 2.94
C LYS A 175 32.51 -8.63 2.65
N LEU A 176 32.10 -9.77 3.21
CA LEU A 176 30.72 -10.28 3.07
C LEU A 176 29.72 -9.38 3.80
N GLU A 177 30.05 -8.94 5.02
CA GLU A 177 29.23 -7.99 5.78
C GLU A 177 29.11 -6.65 5.07
N GLU A 178 30.21 -6.14 4.51
CA GLU A 178 30.21 -4.90 3.72
C GLU A 178 29.34 -5.06 2.46
N THR A 179 29.45 -6.19 1.77
CA THR A 179 28.64 -6.47 0.58
C THR A 179 27.15 -6.52 0.93
N ASN A 180 26.79 -7.19 2.03
CA ASN A 180 25.40 -7.24 2.50
C ASN A 180 24.87 -5.85 2.85
N ARG A 181 25.63 -5.02 3.59
CA ARG A 181 25.23 -3.64 3.90
C ARG A 181 25.01 -2.81 2.64
N ARG A 182 25.91 -2.92 1.65
CA ARG A 182 25.76 -2.20 0.37
C ARG A 182 24.50 -2.61 -0.40
N VAL A 183 24.13 -3.89 -0.37
CA VAL A 183 22.88 -4.37 -1.00
C VAL A 183 21.67 -3.78 -0.29
N GLU A 184 21.68 -3.71 1.04
CA GLU A 184 20.60 -3.13 1.82
C GLU A 184 20.44 -1.63 1.58
N ASP A 185 21.54 -0.88 1.65
CA ASP A 185 21.55 0.56 1.37
C ASP A 185 21.07 0.84 -0.06
N PHE A 186 21.49 0.01 -1.02
CA PHE A 186 21.01 0.09 -2.40
C PHE A 186 19.50 -0.13 -2.48
N LEU A 187 18.95 -1.16 -1.82
CA LEU A 187 17.52 -1.45 -1.87
C LEU A 187 16.67 -0.39 -1.17
N ALA A 188 17.14 0.14 -0.04
CA ALA A 188 16.48 1.26 0.65
C ALA A 188 16.46 2.52 -0.23
N ASN A 189 17.57 2.84 -0.90
CA ASN A 189 17.66 3.98 -1.80
C ASN A 189 16.78 3.78 -3.04
N VAL A 190 16.83 2.60 -3.68
CA VAL A 190 15.97 2.28 -4.83
C VAL A 190 14.49 2.35 -4.46
N SER A 191 14.11 1.92 -3.27
CA SER A 191 12.74 2.09 -2.77
C SER A 191 12.31 3.55 -2.78
N HIS A 192 13.14 4.42 -2.19
CA HIS A 192 12.85 5.84 -2.08
C HIS A 192 12.76 6.50 -3.46
N GLU A 193 13.74 6.24 -4.32
CA GLU A 193 13.83 6.80 -5.67
C GLU A 193 12.69 6.32 -6.59
N LEU A 194 12.14 5.11 -6.36
CA LEU A 194 10.97 4.64 -7.10
C LEU A 194 9.66 5.13 -6.49
N ARG A 195 9.59 5.33 -5.18
CA ARG A 195 8.39 5.80 -4.47
C ARG A 195 8.00 7.21 -4.91
N THR A 196 8.96 8.13 -4.97
CA THR A 196 8.72 9.55 -5.31
C THR A 196 8.00 9.74 -6.67
N PRO A 197 8.49 9.21 -7.80
CA PRO A 197 7.82 9.37 -9.08
C PRO A 197 6.47 8.64 -9.15
N ILE A 198 6.32 7.48 -8.49
CA ILE A 198 5.05 6.75 -8.45
C ILE A 198 3.99 7.54 -7.65
N ASN A 199 4.38 8.15 -6.53
CA ASN A 199 3.50 9.00 -5.73
C ASN A 199 3.06 10.24 -6.51
N ALA A 200 3.96 10.87 -7.29
CA ALA A 200 3.59 11.98 -8.15
C ALA A 200 2.56 11.55 -9.22
N VAL A 201 2.79 10.44 -9.94
CA VAL A 201 1.89 9.94 -10.98
C VAL A 201 0.53 9.52 -10.41
N THR A 202 0.52 8.80 -9.28
CA THR A 202 -0.73 8.38 -8.61
C THR A 202 -1.47 9.56 -8.00
N GLY A 203 -0.76 10.56 -7.47
CA GLY A 203 -1.33 11.80 -6.95
C GLY A 203 -2.00 12.62 -8.05
N ILE A 204 -1.26 12.92 -9.13
CA ILE A 204 -1.77 13.68 -10.29
C ILE A 204 -2.96 12.96 -10.92
N SER A 205 -2.88 11.65 -11.14
CA SER A 205 -4.02 10.88 -11.69
C SER A 205 -5.24 10.91 -10.76
N THR A 206 -5.05 10.94 -9.44
CA THR A 206 -6.15 11.13 -8.48
C THR A 206 -6.84 12.48 -8.65
N VAL A 207 -6.06 13.56 -8.73
CA VAL A 207 -6.59 14.92 -8.91
C VAL A 207 -7.26 15.08 -10.28
N MET A 208 -6.68 14.50 -11.33
CA MET A 208 -7.28 14.49 -12.67
C MET A 208 -8.59 13.69 -12.68
N LEU A 209 -8.64 12.51 -12.05
CA LEU A 209 -9.86 11.71 -11.92
C LEU A 209 -11.02 12.44 -11.22
N GLN A 210 -10.69 13.36 -10.32
CA GLN A 210 -11.68 14.19 -9.62
C GLN A 210 -12.27 15.29 -10.51
N LYS A 211 -11.48 15.84 -11.44
CA LYS A 211 -11.87 16.93 -12.33
C LYS A 211 -12.37 16.46 -13.70
N GLU A 212 -12.09 15.21 -14.06
CA GLU A 212 -12.43 14.65 -15.37
C GLU A 212 -13.87 14.18 -15.40
N GLU A 213 -14.64 14.75 -16.33
CA GLU A 213 -16.05 14.45 -16.55
C GLU A 213 -16.23 13.38 -17.63
N GLU A 214 -15.29 13.27 -18.56
CA GLU A 214 -15.36 12.33 -19.67
C GLU A 214 -15.07 10.89 -19.20
N GLN A 215 -16.06 9.99 -19.35
CA GLN A 215 -15.98 8.61 -18.86
C GLN A 215 -14.78 7.84 -19.43
N GLU A 216 -14.44 8.02 -20.71
CA GLU A 216 -13.31 7.34 -21.34
C GLU A 216 -11.98 7.78 -20.73
N LYS A 217 -11.77 9.09 -20.55
CA LYS A 217 -10.57 9.62 -19.90
C LYS A 217 -10.49 9.21 -18.43
N ARG A 218 -11.62 9.17 -17.72
CA ARG A 218 -11.66 8.64 -16.34
C ARG A 218 -11.22 7.17 -16.27
N GLU A 219 -11.66 6.33 -17.22
CA GLU A 219 -11.25 4.92 -17.26
C GLU A 219 -9.75 4.78 -17.57
N GLN A 220 -9.22 5.59 -18.48
CA GLN A 220 -7.79 5.64 -18.78
C GLN A 220 -6.96 6.11 -17.58
N LEU A 221 -7.36 7.21 -16.92
CA LEU A 221 -6.69 7.73 -15.73
C LEU A 221 -6.77 6.76 -14.56
N SER A 222 -7.91 6.07 -14.38
CA SER A 222 -8.08 5.01 -13.37
C SER A 222 -7.14 3.83 -13.66
N SER A 223 -6.99 3.46 -14.93
CA SER A 223 -6.04 2.42 -15.35
C SER A 223 -4.58 2.80 -15.05
N VAL A 224 -4.20 4.05 -15.29
CA VAL A 224 -2.88 4.60 -14.93
C VAL A 224 -2.68 4.58 -13.41
N GLN A 225 -3.66 5.07 -12.64
CA GLN A 225 -3.60 5.08 -11.18
C GLN A 225 -3.46 3.65 -10.62
N MET A 226 -4.24 2.69 -11.12
CA MET A 226 -4.16 1.28 -10.74
C MET A 226 -2.83 0.63 -11.15
N ALA A 227 -2.25 1.01 -12.30
CA ALA A 227 -0.92 0.55 -12.69
C ALA A 227 0.15 1.08 -11.72
N GLY A 228 0.09 2.35 -11.35
CA GLY A 228 0.98 2.97 -10.37
C GLY A 228 0.90 2.31 -8.99
N LYS A 229 -0.32 2.11 -8.47
CA LYS A 229 -0.56 1.39 -7.20
C LYS A 229 -0.02 -0.05 -7.23
N ARG A 230 -0.19 -0.76 -8.35
CA ARG A 230 0.35 -2.12 -8.52
C ARG A 230 1.88 -2.14 -8.52
N LEU A 231 2.53 -1.19 -9.19
CA LEU A 231 3.99 -1.06 -9.19
C LEU A 231 4.52 -0.75 -7.79
N PHE A 232 3.84 0.14 -7.07
CA PHE A 232 4.19 0.46 -5.69
C PHE A 232 4.15 -0.77 -4.79
N GLY A 233 3.04 -1.53 -4.83
CA GLY A 233 2.92 -2.77 -4.06
C GLY A 233 4.00 -3.80 -4.40
N GLN A 234 4.40 -3.91 -5.67
CA GLN A 234 5.49 -4.80 -6.08
C GLN A 234 6.85 -4.39 -5.49
N ILE A 235 7.13 -3.09 -5.41
CA ILE A 235 8.36 -2.57 -4.78
C ILE A 235 8.34 -2.87 -3.29
N GLU A 236 7.21 -2.63 -2.61
CA GLU A 236 7.04 -2.97 -1.20
C GLU A 236 7.24 -4.48 -0.95
N ASP A 237 6.75 -5.34 -1.83
CA ASP A 237 6.95 -6.79 -1.73
C ASP A 237 8.42 -7.20 -1.85
N ILE A 238 9.19 -6.54 -2.73
CA ILE A 238 10.64 -6.79 -2.87
C ILE A 238 11.37 -6.41 -1.57
N LEU A 239 10.98 -5.29 -0.97
CA LEU A 239 11.60 -4.79 0.27
C LEU A 239 11.27 -5.69 1.44
N ASP A 240 9.99 -6.06 1.61
CA ASP A 240 9.57 -6.99 2.66
C ASP A 240 10.29 -8.32 2.52
N TYR A 241 10.40 -8.86 1.30
CA TYR A 241 11.16 -10.08 1.07
C TYR A 241 12.63 -9.92 1.47
N THR A 242 13.25 -8.79 1.15
CA THR A 242 14.65 -8.50 1.51
C THR A 242 14.82 -8.41 3.02
N GLU A 243 13.92 -7.74 3.73
CA GLU A 243 13.93 -7.63 5.19
C GLU A 243 13.73 -9.00 5.86
N ILE A 244 12.90 -9.86 5.27
CA ILE A 244 12.70 -11.25 5.70
C ILE A 244 13.98 -12.06 5.47
N ASP A 245 14.59 -11.97 4.29
CA ASP A 245 15.78 -12.76 3.93
C ASP A 245 17.01 -12.42 4.79
N THR A 246 17.08 -11.15 5.21
CA THR A 246 18.15 -10.61 6.07
C THR A 246 17.85 -10.74 7.57
N ASN A 247 16.71 -11.32 7.97
CA ASN A 247 16.25 -11.40 9.37
C ASN A 247 16.17 -10.01 10.07
N LYS A 248 15.83 -8.95 9.32
CA LYS A 248 15.75 -7.57 9.83
C LYS A 248 14.33 -7.06 10.06
N ILE A 249 13.33 -7.82 9.62
CA ILE A 249 11.92 -7.48 9.79
C ILE A 249 11.59 -7.24 11.28
N ARG A 250 10.99 -6.08 11.56
CA ARG A 250 10.54 -5.69 12.90
C ARG A 250 9.02 -5.83 13.02
N LEU A 251 8.56 -6.28 14.19
CA LEU A 251 7.13 -6.39 14.52
C LEU A 251 6.67 -5.18 15.34
N SER A 252 5.53 -4.60 14.94
CA SER A 252 4.89 -3.50 15.66
C SER A 252 3.68 -4.07 16.36
N GLU A 253 3.78 -4.38 17.65
CA GLU A 253 2.65 -4.88 18.40
C GLU A 253 1.77 -3.70 18.85
N GLU A 254 0.58 -3.60 18.26
CA GLU A 254 -0.40 -2.56 18.54
C GLU A 254 -1.80 -3.16 18.71
N ASN A 255 -2.67 -2.43 19.42
CA ASN A 255 -4.08 -2.79 19.49
C ASN A 255 -4.73 -2.58 18.13
N TYR A 256 -5.34 -3.63 17.58
CA TYR A 256 -6.03 -3.58 16.31
C TYR A 256 -7.32 -4.40 16.34
N THR A 257 -8.25 -4.06 15.45
CA THR A 257 -9.56 -4.71 15.34
C THR A 257 -9.58 -5.62 14.11
N PRO A 258 -9.57 -6.96 14.26
CA PRO A 258 -9.46 -7.88 13.12
C PRO A 258 -10.63 -7.75 12.13
N SER A 259 -11.84 -7.42 12.61
CA SER A 259 -13.00 -7.24 11.73
C SER A 259 -12.87 -6.06 10.77
N LEU A 260 -12.15 -4.99 11.16
CA LEU A 260 -11.87 -3.86 10.27
C LEU A 260 -10.89 -4.28 9.16
N VAL A 261 -9.83 -5.02 9.50
CA VAL A 261 -8.87 -5.55 8.53
C VAL A 261 -9.55 -6.39 7.45
N VAL A 262 -10.52 -7.21 7.85
CA VAL A 262 -11.31 -8.03 6.92
C VAL A 262 -12.27 -7.17 6.10
N SER A 263 -12.92 -6.19 6.71
CA SER A 263 -13.81 -5.25 6.02
C SER A 263 -13.08 -4.48 4.92
N ASP A 264 -11.87 -4.00 5.21
CA ASP A 264 -11.04 -3.27 4.25
C ASP A 264 -10.69 -4.17 3.06
N LEU A 265 -10.31 -5.43 3.31
CA LEU A 265 -9.98 -6.38 2.24
C LEU A 265 -11.21 -6.78 1.39
N VAL A 266 -12.38 -6.91 2.01
CA VAL A 266 -13.67 -7.12 1.33
C VAL A 266 -13.96 -5.95 0.39
N SER A 267 -13.76 -4.71 0.84
CA SER A 267 -13.96 -3.51 0.02
C SER A 267 -12.98 -3.41 -1.15
N GLU A 268 -11.72 -3.84 -0.99
CA GLU A 268 -10.75 -3.91 -2.10
C GLU A 268 -11.18 -4.88 -3.22
N HIS A 269 -11.95 -5.90 -2.87
CA HIS A 269 -12.44 -6.91 -3.80
C HIS A 269 -13.84 -6.62 -4.36
N TRP A 270 -14.46 -5.54 -3.93
CA TRP A 270 -15.81 -5.12 -4.30
C TRP A 270 -15.97 -4.72 -5.77
N GLU A 271 -14.90 -4.21 -6.40
CA GLU A 271 -14.99 -3.56 -7.73
C GLU A 271 -14.94 -4.52 -8.92
N LYS A 272 -14.91 -5.84 -8.70
CA LYS A 272 -14.55 -6.80 -9.75
C LYS A 272 -15.78 -7.36 -10.52
N GLU A 273 -15.62 -7.53 -11.84
CA GLU A 273 -16.68 -7.86 -12.82
C GLU A 273 -17.48 -9.14 -12.53
N GLU A 274 -18.70 -9.25 -13.08
CA GLU A 274 -19.62 -10.40 -12.99
C GLU A 274 -19.01 -11.76 -13.42
N LYS A 275 -17.86 -11.79 -14.12
CA LYS A 275 -17.22 -13.00 -14.65
C LYS A 275 -16.11 -13.58 -13.76
N GLN A 276 -15.90 -13.05 -12.55
CA GLN A 276 -14.86 -13.55 -11.65
C GLN A 276 -15.32 -14.72 -10.78
N PRO A 277 -14.39 -15.53 -10.23
CA PRO A 277 -14.71 -16.56 -9.26
C PRO A 277 -15.43 -15.96 -8.04
N GLU A 278 -16.34 -16.74 -7.45
CA GLU A 278 -17.06 -16.37 -6.23
C GLU A 278 -16.08 -16.18 -5.07
N LEU A 279 -16.23 -15.13 -4.28
CA LEU A 279 -15.37 -14.88 -3.12
C LEU A 279 -16.23 -14.73 -1.86
N LEU A 280 -15.90 -15.53 -0.84
CA LEU A 280 -16.66 -15.66 0.41
C LEU A 280 -15.75 -15.42 1.61
N PHE A 281 -16.17 -14.56 2.54
CA PHE A 281 -15.48 -14.28 3.79
C PHE A 281 -16.29 -14.78 4.99
N ASP A 282 -15.79 -15.83 5.63
CA ASP A 282 -16.35 -16.44 6.82
C ASP A 282 -15.55 -16.05 8.07
N TYR A 283 -15.97 -14.95 8.69
CA TYR A 283 -15.39 -14.41 9.91
C TYR A 283 -16.15 -14.91 11.15
N ASP A 284 -15.43 -15.49 12.11
CA ASP A 284 -15.98 -16.01 13.37
C ASP A 284 -16.13 -14.89 14.42
N THR A 285 -17.36 -14.68 14.89
CA THR A 285 -17.69 -13.72 15.96
C THR A 285 -17.03 -14.00 17.32
N LYS A 286 -16.45 -15.19 17.52
CA LYS A 286 -15.69 -15.52 18.75
C LYS A 286 -14.32 -14.86 18.81
N ILE A 287 -13.82 -14.32 17.69
CA ILE A 287 -12.57 -13.56 17.68
C ILE A 287 -12.77 -12.32 18.56
N PRO A 288 -11.90 -12.07 19.56
CA PRO A 288 -11.96 -10.87 20.37
C PRO A 288 -11.90 -9.59 19.52
N PRO A 289 -12.61 -8.52 19.90
CA PRO A 289 -12.73 -7.31 19.09
C PRO A 289 -11.41 -6.55 18.98
N VAL A 290 -10.55 -6.64 19.99
CA VAL A 290 -9.23 -5.99 19.98
C VAL A 290 -8.16 -7.02 20.34
N LEU A 291 -7.25 -7.22 19.40
CA LEU A 291 -6.06 -8.04 19.55
C LEU A 291 -4.82 -7.16 19.60
N LEU A 292 -3.75 -7.66 20.20
CA LEU A 292 -2.45 -7.02 20.21
C LEU A 292 -1.53 -7.76 19.21
N GLY A 293 -1.08 -7.05 18.17
CA GLY A 293 -0.25 -7.58 17.10
C GLY A 293 0.04 -6.57 15.99
N ASP A 294 0.66 -7.02 14.91
CA ASP A 294 1.01 -6.17 13.77
C ASP A 294 -0.10 -6.20 12.70
N GLU A 295 -1.05 -5.26 12.80
CA GLU A 295 -2.20 -5.12 11.89
C GLU A 295 -1.77 -5.11 10.41
N ARG A 296 -0.68 -4.40 10.10
CA ARG A 296 -0.20 -4.23 8.73
C ARG A 296 0.28 -5.55 8.14
N LYS A 297 1.08 -6.31 8.90
CA LYS A 297 1.56 -7.63 8.45
C LYS A 297 0.41 -8.64 8.36
N ILE A 298 -0.54 -8.61 9.29
CA ILE A 298 -1.72 -9.48 9.24
C ILE A 298 -2.57 -9.18 8.01
N ARG A 299 -2.84 -7.89 7.73
CA ARG A 299 -3.51 -7.46 6.49
C ARG A 299 -2.76 -7.94 5.26
N LYS A 300 -1.42 -7.79 5.24
CA LYS A 300 -0.58 -8.19 4.11
C LYS A 300 -0.58 -9.72 3.90
N ILE A 301 -0.53 -10.50 4.97
CA ILE A 301 -0.70 -11.97 4.92
C ILE A 301 -2.04 -12.32 4.27
N LEU A 302 -3.13 -11.76 4.80
CA LEU A 302 -4.48 -12.05 4.29
C LEU A 302 -4.62 -11.64 2.82
N LYS A 303 -4.12 -10.45 2.46
CA LYS A 303 -4.13 -9.93 1.08
C LYS A 303 -3.38 -10.85 0.12
N HIS A 304 -2.15 -11.24 0.43
CA HIS A 304 -1.38 -12.13 -0.45
C HIS A 304 -2.02 -13.50 -0.64
N LEU A 305 -2.62 -14.06 0.41
CA LEU A 305 -3.31 -15.35 0.29
C LEU A 305 -4.56 -15.23 -0.59
N VAL A 306 -5.39 -14.20 -0.39
CA VAL A 306 -6.60 -13.96 -1.19
C VAL A 306 -6.26 -13.62 -2.65
N ASP A 307 -5.28 -12.73 -2.87
CA ASP A 307 -4.86 -12.34 -4.21
C ASP A 307 -4.30 -13.54 -4.99
N ASN A 308 -3.50 -14.41 -4.35
CA ASN A 308 -3.02 -15.64 -4.98
C ASN A 308 -4.18 -16.59 -5.32
N ALA A 309 -5.09 -16.84 -4.37
CA ALA A 309 -6.26 -17.69 -4.58
C ALA A 309 -7.13 -17.20 -5.76
N MET A 310 -7.41 -15.90 -5.81
CA MET A 310 -8.19 -15.28 -6.91
C MET A 310 -7.44 -15.33 -8.25
N LYS A 311 -6.12 -15.12 -8.23
CA LYS A 311 -5.28 -15.10 -9.43
C LYS A 311 -5.19 -16.45 -10.13
N PHE A 312 -5.16 -17.54 -9.36
CA PHE A 312 -5.02 -18.91 -9.89
C PHE A 312 -6.35 -19.66 -10.05
N THR A 313 -7.47 -18.97 -9.80
CA THR A 313 -8.84 -19.50 -10.00
C THR A 313 -9.50 -18.77 -11.16
N GLN A 314 -9.73 -19.46 -12.28
CA GLN A 314 -10.43 -18.88 -13.44
C GLN A 314 -11.95 -19.02 -13.33
N GLU A 315 -12.43 -20.21 -12.96
CA GLU A 315 -13.84 -20.51 -12.70
C GLU A 315 -13.96 -21.17 -11.32
N GLY A 316 -15.09 -20.96 -10.65
CA GLY A 316 -15.36 -21.51 -9.32
C GLY A 316 -15.36 -20.45 -8.24
N GLY A 317 -14.59 -20.64 -7.16
CA GLY A 317 -14.60 -19.71 -6.04
C GLY A 317 -13.47 -19.87 -5.03
N VAL A 318 -13.35 -18.86 -4.18
CA VAL A 318 -12.40 -18.73 -3.08
C VAL A 318 -13.17 -18.54 -1.78
N TYR A 319 -12.82 -19.33 -0.77
CA TYR A 319 -13.40 -19.30 0.56
C TYR A 319 -12.33 -18.93 1.57
N VAL A 320 -12.56 -17.82 2.28
CA VAL A 320 -11.66 -17.26 3.28
C VAL A 320 -12.32 -17.43 4.64
N ARG A 321 -11.76 -18.28 5.49
CA ARG A 321 -12.24 -18.50 6.86
C ARG A 321 -11.27 -17.94 7.87
N ILE A 322 -11.77 -17.13 8.79
CA ILE A 322 -10.99 -16.49 9.84
C ILE A 322 -11.61 -16.82 11.18
N PHE A 323 -10.86 -17.49 12.04
CA PHE A 323 -11.34 -17.96 13.34
C PHE A 323 -10.25 -17.87 14.40
N SER A 324 -10.63 -18.03 15.68
CA SER A 324 -9.68 -18.05 16.79
C SER A 324 -9.69 -19.37 17.55
N LEU A 325 -8.51 -19.81 17.98
CA LEU A 325 -8.36 -20.92 18.92
C LEU A 325 -7.81 -20.39 20.24
N LYS A 326 -8.56 -20.54 21.33
CA LYS A 326 -8.09 -20.12 22.66
C LYS A 326 -6.87 -20.95 23.11
N LYS A 327 -5.88 -20.26 23.67
CA LYS A 327 -4.63 -20.83 24.21
C LYS A 327 -4.32 -20.19 25.57
N SER A 328 -3.34 -20.74 26.30
CA SER A 328 -2.94 -20.21 27.62
C SER A 328 -2.36 -18.79 27.56
N TYR A 329 -1.80 -18.39 26.42
CA TYR A 329 -1.18 -17.08 26.18
C TYR A 329 -2.10 -16.06 25.49
N GLY A 330 -3.37 -16.39 25.26
CA GLY A 330 -4.30 -15.57 24.48
C GLY A 330 -5.05 -16.41 23.45
N ILE A 331 -4.89 -16.10 22.17
CA ILE A 331 -5.49 -16.87 21.08
C ILE A 331 -4.48 -17.17 19.97
N ASN A 332 -4.78 -18.16 19.14
CA ASN A 332 -4.24 -18.22 17.79
C ASN A 332 -5.29 -17.68 16.84
N LEU A 333 -4.93 -16.62 16.10
CA LEU A 333 -5.68 -16.16 14.95
C LEU A 333 -5.37 -17.10 13.77
N CYS A 334 -6.38 -17.81 13.31
CA CYS A 334 -6.27 -18.76 12.21
C CYS A 334 -6.93 -18.17 10.95
N ILE A 335 -6.18 -18.17 9.86
CA ILE A 335 -6.61 -17.72 8.53
C ILE A 335 -6.49 -18.91 7.59
N GLU A 336 -7.61 -19.34 7.02
CA GLU A 336 -7.68 -20.43 6.04
C GLU A 336 -8.23 -19.87 4.74
N VAL A 337 -7.46 -20.00 3.65
CA VAL A 337 -7.86 -19.57 2.31
C VAL A 337 -7.86 -20.78 1.41
N SER A 338 -9.04 -21.16 0.93
CA SER A 338 -9.27 -22.30 0.03
C SER A 338 -9.77 -21.81 -1.32
N ASP A 339 -9.11 -22.25 -2.39
CA ASP A 339 -9.50 -21.97 -3.77
C ASP A 339 -9.89 -23.26 -4.52
N THR A 340 -10.62 -23.10 -5.63
CA THR A 340 -10.97 -24.19 -6.55
C THR A 340 -10.18 -24.11 -7.86
N GLY A 341 -8.99 -23.52 -7.81
CA GLY A 341 -8.17 -23.23 -8.98
C GLY A 341 -7.39 -24.44 -9.49
N VAL A 342 -6.31 -24.17 -10.22
CA VAL A 342 -5.48 -25.18 -10.89
C VAL A 342 -4.76 -26.14 -9.92
N GLY A 343 -4.67 -25.79 -8.64
CA GLY A 343 -3.87 -26.55 -7.67
C GLY A 343 -2.36 -26.51 -7.98
N ILE A 344 -1.58 -27.19 -7.16
CA ILE A 344 -0.12 -27.23 -7.22
C ILE A 344 0.33 -28.69 -7.26
N ALA A 345 1.25 -29.02 -8.15
CA ALA A 345 1.81 -30.38 -8.24
C ALA A 345 2.65 -30.70 -7.00
N LYS A 346 2.72 -31.99 -6.62
CA LYS A 346 3.37 -32.42 -5.36
C LYS A 346 4.87 -32.11 -5.32
N ASP A 347 5.55 -32.28 -6.44
CA ASP A 347 6.97 -31.96 -6.60
C ASP A 347 7.25 -30.45 -6.53
N GLU A 348 6.29 -29.63 -6.99
CA GLU A 348 6.37 -28.17 -6.86
C GLU A 348 6.08 -27.70 -5.42
N LEU A 349 5.21 -28.38 -4.69
CA LEU A 349 4.87 -28.06 -3.31
C LEU A 349 6.08 -28.13 -2.38
N GLU A 350 6.97 -29.12 -2.59
CA GLU A 350 8.22 -29.25 -1.84
C GLU A 350 9.21 -28.10 -2.11
N ARG A 351 9.09 -27.46 -3.27
CA ARG A 351 9.98 -26.38 -3.73
C ARG A 351 9.44 -24.98 -3.49
N ILE A 352 8.16 -24.83 -3.15
CA ILE A 352 7.53 -23.54 -2.82
C ILE A 352 8.17 -22.84 -1.62
N THR A 353 8.83 -23.60 -0.73
CA THR A 353 9.60 -23.04 0.37
C THR A 353 11.03 -22.61 -0.01
N GLU A 354 11.49 -22.89 -1.23
CA GLU A 354 12.80 -22.46 -1.74
C GLU A 354 12.80 -20.96 -2.11
N ARG A 355 13.92 -20.27 -1.88
CA ARG A 355 14.07 -18.83 -2.19
C ARG A 355 13.82 -18.56 -3.68
N PHE A 356 12.98 -17.57 -3.98
CA PHE A 356 12.61 -17.14 -5.34
C PHE A 356 11.98 -18.23 -6.24
N TYR A 357 11.31 -19.23 -5.66
CA TYR A 357 10.68 -20.26 -6.47
C TYR A 357 9.41 -19.76 -7.19
N GLN A 358 9.37 -19.94 -8.50
CA GLN A 358 8.19 -19.75 -9.35
C GLN A 358 7.98 -21.02 -10.18
N THR A 359 6.76 -21.55 -10.18
CA THR A 359 6.37 -22.79 -10.88
C THR A 359 6.42 -22.68 -12.42
N SER A 360 6.72 -21.50 -13.00
CA SER A 360 6.89 -21.36 -14.45
C SER A 360 7.89 -20.26 -14.87
N THR A 361 9.16 -20.63 -15.07
CA THR A 361 10.23 -19.72 -15.55
C THR A 361 10.31 -19.59 -17.09
N GLY A 362 9.32 -20.06 -17.86
CA GLY A 362 9.38 -20.14 -19.33
C GLY A 362 8.28 -19.40 -20.13
N ARG A 363 8.40 -19.44 -21.47
CA ARG A 363 7.55 -18.77 -22.50
C ARG A 363 6.04 -19.08 -22.44
N ASN A 364 5.57 -20.02 -21.62
CA ASN A 364 4.14 -20.35 -21.40
C ASN A 364 3.51 -19.56 -20.25
N ARG A 365 3.83 -18.26 -20.15
CA ARG A 365 3.41 -17.37 -19.08
C ARG A 365 1.93 -16.97 -19.28
N LYS A 366 0.97 -17.63 -18.61
CA LYS A 366 -0.45 -17.22 -18.62
C LYS A 366 -0.80 -16.16 -17.57
N VAL A 367 -0.05 -16.05 -16.46
CA VAL A 367 -0.34 -15.09 -15.38
C VAL A 367 0.97 -14.50 -14.79
N GLY A 368 1.11 -13.17 -14.77
CA GLY A 368 2.33 -12.47 -14.34
C GLY A 368 2.43 -12.20 -12.83
N GLY A 369 3.64 -12.06 -12.28
CA GLY A 369 3.91 -11.65 -10.89
C GLY A 369 5.37 -11.95 -10.47
N LEU A 370 5.83 -11.34 -9.37
CA LEU A 370 7.20 -11.54 -8.85
C LEU A 370 7.41 -12.89 -8.11
N GLY A 371 6.33 -13.63 -7.84
CA GLY A 371 6.42 -14.93 -7.13
C GLY A 371 6.80 -14.83 -5.65
N LEU A 372 6.83 -13.61 -5.09
CA LEU A 372 7.27 -13.39 -3.71
C LEU A 372 6.16 -13.59 -2.67
N GLY A 373 4.88 -13.59 -3.06
CA GLY A 373 3.75 -13.52 -2.12
C GLY A 373 3.75 -14.63 -1.07
N LEU A 374 3.92 -15.90 -1.46
CA LEU A 374 3.97 -17.02 -0.52
C LEU A 374 5.22 -16.97 0.38
N SER A 375 6.37 -16.57 -0.16
CA SER A 375 7.61 -16.41 0.61
C SER A 375 7.52 -15.29 1.63
N ILE A 376 6.85 -14.18 1.28
CA ILE A 376 6.55 -13.07 2.20
C ILE A 376 5.62 -13.55 3.31
N VAL A 377 4.52 -14.23 2.96
CA VAL A 377 3.59 -14.80 3.96
C VAL A 377 4.33 -15.74 4.90
N TYR A 378 5.11 -16.68 4.38
CA TYR A 378 5.89 -17.62 5.18
C TYR A 378 6.87 -16.91 6.12
N GLY A 379 7.60 -15.91 5.61
CA GLY A 379 8.53 -15.11 6.41
C GLY A 379 7.85 -14.32 7.52
N MET A 380 6.76 -13.61 7.22
CA MET A 380 5.99 -12.85 8.21
C MET A 380 5.40 -13.76 9.28
N VAL A 381 4.78 -14.88 8.88
CA VAL A 381 4.20 -15.85 9.82
C VAL A 381 5.28 -16.41 10.75
N ARG A 382 6.46 -16.74 10.22
CA ARG A 382 7.59 -17.24 11.02
C ARG A 382 8.07 -16.21 12.04
N VAL A 383 8.23 -14.94 11.65
CA VAL A 383 8.67 -13.87 12.56
C VAL A 383 7.61 -13.61 13.63
N MET A 384 6.32 -13.74 13.29
CA MET A 384 5.21 -13.65 14.23
C MET A 384 5.01 -14.93 15.08
N ASN A 385 5.97 -15.86 15.10
CA ASN A 385 5.92 -17.13 15.83
C ASN A 385 4.71 -18.02 15.46
N GLY A 386 4.19 -17.85 14.24
CA GLY A 386 3.10 -18.63 13.70
C GLY A 386 3.55 -19.82 12.87
N PHE A 387 2.57 -20.55 12.35
CA PHE A 387 2.76 -21.71 11.48
C PHE A 387 1.90 -21.57 10.24
N MET A 388 2.43 -22.04 9.11
CA MET A 388 1.74 -22.06 7.83
C MET A 388 1.74 -23.49 7.29
N ARG A 389 0.60 -23.91 6.73
CA ARG A 389 0.39 -25.22 6.11
C ARG A 389 -0.26 -25.00 4.76
N ILE A 390 0.21 -25.73 3.74
CA ILE A 390 -0.37 -25.70 2.39
C ILE A 390 -0.80 -27.12 2.06
N GLU A 391 -2.07 -27.28 1.69
CA GLU A 391 -2.64 -28.51 1.16
C GLU A 391 -3.11 -28.20 -0.27
N SER A 392 -2.60 -28.91 -1.27
CA SER A 392 -2.97 -28.68 -2.66
C SER A 392 -3.07 -29.98 -3.44
N GLU A 393 -4.02 -30.04 -4.36
CA GLU A 393 -4.17 -31.13 -5.31
C GLU A 393 -4.43 -30.55 -6.71
N GLU A 394 -3.66 -31.00 -7.69
CA GLU A 394 -3.74 -30.52 -9.07
C GLU A 394 -5.16 -30.71 -9.65
N GLY A 395 -5.70 -29.63 -10.21
CA GLY A 395 -7.07 -29.55 -10.74
C GLY A 395 -8.19 -29.51 -9.70
N ARG A 396 -7.89 -29.56 -8.38
CA ARG A 396 -8.89 -29.42 -7.31
C ARG A 396 -8.77 -28.15 -6.50
N GLY A 397 -7.62 -27.47 -6.57
CA GLY A 397 -7.36 -26.19 -5.91
C GLY A 397 -6.36 -26.29 -4.76
N THR A 398 -6.19 -25.18 -4.04
CA THR A 398 -5.24 -25.07 -2.92
C THR A 398 -5.92 -24.55 -1.67
N THR A 399 -5.54 -25.08 -0.51
CA THR A 399 -5.89 -24.57 0.80
C THR A 399 -4.62 -24.16 1.54
N VAL A 400 -4.54 -22.91 1.93
CA VAL A 400 -3.46 -22.37 2.76
C VAL A 400 -4.02 -22.01 4.12
N THR A 401 -3.43 -22.60 5.17
CA THR A 401 -3.81 -22.33 6.55
C THR A 401 -2.64 -21.69 7.29
N VAL A 402 -2.89 -20.54 7.89
CA VAL A 402 -1.94 -19.80 8.73
C VAL A 402 -2.50 -19.71 10.14
N SER A 403 -1.67 -19.93 11.15
CA SER A 403 -2.00 -19.79 12.57
C SER A 403 -0.99 -18.88 13.23
N ILE A 404 -1.43 -17.74 13.76
CA ILE A 404 -0.57 -16.70 14.35
C ILE A 404 -0.96 -16.52 15.82
N PRO A 405 -0.03 -16.67 16.78
CA PRO A 405 -0.30 -16.38 18.19
C PRO A 405 -0.56 -14.88 18.37
N GLN A 406 -1.62 -14.51 19.07
CA GLN A 406 -2.02 -13.13 19.35
C GLN A 406 -2.42 -13.00 20.82
N GLN A 407 -2.02 -11.89 21.44
CA GLN A 407 -2.54 -11.51 22.75
C GLN A 407 -3.90 -10.81 22.58
N VAL A 408 -4.73 -10.91 23.62
CA VAL A 408 -6.06 -10.31 23.64
C VAL A 408 -5.99 -9.04 24.47
N ALA A 409 -6.25 -7.89 23.84
CA ALA A 409 -6.26 -6.61 24.54
C ALA A 409 -7.63 -6.34 25.19
N GLU A 410 -8.71 -6.69 24.48
CA GLU A 410 -10.07 -6.63 25.01
C GLU A 410 -10.74 -7.99 24.86
N GLU A 411 -11.00 -8.64 26.00
CA GLU A 411 -11.57 -9.98 25.99
C GLU A 411 -13.02 -10.01 25.56
N ASN A 412 -13.77 -8.92 25.76
CA ASN A 412 -15.21 -8.92 25.65
C ASN A 412 -15.59 -9.03 24.17
N PRO A 413 -15.91 -10.23 23.64
CA PRO A 413 -16.57 -10.26 22.36
C PRO A 413 -17.87 -9.49 22.61
N GLU A 414 -18.25 -8.56 21.75
CA GLU A 414 -19.68 -8.30 21.69
C GLU A 414 -20.31 -9.67 21.41
N LYS A 415 -20.82 -10.36 22.44
CA LYS A 415 -21.81 -11.41 22.22
C LYS A 415 -22.78 -10.72 21.30
N PRO A 416 -22.97 -11.21 20.07
CA PRO A 416 -23.86 -10.54 19.16
C PRO A 416 -25.19 -10.45 19.92
N LEU A 417 -25.55 -9.24 20.35
CA LEU A 417 -26.78 -8.92 21.09
C LEU A 417 -27.92 -9.02 20.09
N ILE A 418 -27.99 -10.15 19.40
CA ILE A 418 -29.11 -10.57 18.60
C ILE A 418 -30.10 -11.06 19.65
N ASN A 419 -31.22 -10.36 19.74
CA ASN A 419 -32.31 -10.77 20.62
C ASN A 419 -32.95 -12.02 20.00
N ASN A 420 -32.33 -13.19 20.19
CA ASN A 420 -32.56 -14.43 19.42
C ASN A 420 -34.00 -14.95 19.45
N LYS A 421 -34.83 -14.51 20.38
CA LYS A 421 -36.18 -15.07 20.56
C LYS A 421 -37.18 -14.70 19.47
N ASN A 422 -36.90 -13.70 18.63
CA ASN A 422 -37.85 -13.23 17.61
C ASN A 422 -37.30 -13.25 16.17
N LEU A 423 -36.09 -13.76 15.92
CA LEU A 423 -35.49 -13.73 14.59
C LEU A 423 -35.62 -15.08 13.89
N CYS A 424 -36.48 -15.11 12.88
CA CYS A 424 -36.61 -16.21 11.93
C CYS A 424 -36.08 -15.75 10.58
N VAL A 425 -35.07 -16.44 10.06
CA VAL A 425 -34.39 -16.08 8.80
C VAL A 425 -34.76 -17.11 7.73
N ALA A 426 -35.12 -16.66 6.55
CA ALA A 426 -35.28 -17.50 5.36
C ALA A 426 -34.20 -17.18 4.33
N CYS A 427 -33.73 -18.19 3.62
CA CYS A 427 -32.66 -18.09 2.63
C CYS A 427 -33.13 -18.70 1.31
N PHE A 428 -33.45 -17.85 0.35
CA PHE A 428 -33.82 -18.19 -1.02
C PHE A 428 -32.61 -17.98 -1.95
N LEU A 429 -31.68 -18.93 -1.88
CA LEU A 429 -30.41 -18.94 -2.60
C LEU A 429 -30.24 -20.32 -3.25
N MET A 430 -30.35 -20.40 -4.57
CA MET A 430 -30.13 -21.64 -5.33
C MET A 430 -28.63 -21.84 -5.49
N THR A 431 -28.02 -22.65 -4.62
CA THR A 431 -26.59 -22.95 -4.73
C THR A 431 -26.28 -23.89 -5.90
N GLU A 432 -27.29 -24.58 -6.43
CA GLU A 432 -27.22 -25.51 -7.55
C GLU A 432 -26.79 -24.86 -8.86
N LYS A 433 -26.91 -23.53 -8.99
CA LYS A 433 -26.45 -22.77 -10.15
C LYS A 433 -24.93 -22.82 -10.35
N TYR A 434 -24.17 -23.02 -9.28
CA TYR A 434 -22.72 -23.05 -9.35
C TYR A 434 -22.24 -24.36 -9.98
N LYS A 435 -21.51 -24.27 -11.09
CA LYS A 435 -20.98 -25.44 -11.83
C LYS A 435 -19.99 -26.24 -11.00
N VAL A 436 -19.18 -25.57 -10.19
CA VAL A 436 -18.14 -26.17 -9.34
C VAL A 436 -18.76 -26.59 -8.00
N PRO A 437 -18.79 -27.90 -7.66
CA PRO A 437 -19.43 -28.40 -6.43
C PRO A 437 -18.86 -27.80 -5.13
N GLN A 438 -17.55 -27.55 -5.09
CA GLN A 438 -16.85 -26.97 -3.94
C GLN A 438 -17.38 -25.58 -3.58
N VAL A 439 -17.80 -24.77 -4.56
CA VAL A 439 -18.40 -23.46 -4.30
C VAL A 439 -19.71 -23.60 -3.54
N ARG A 440 -20.52 -24.62 -3.87
CA ARG A 440 -21.75 -24.95 -3.12
C ARG A 440 -21.43 -25.35 -1.69
N GLU A 441 -20.36 -26.13 -1.51
CA GLU A 441 -19.87 -26.52 -0.19
C GLU A 441 -19.41 -25.32 0.64
N TYR A 442 -18.75 -24.33 0.03
CA TYR A 442 -18.34 -23.09 0.71
C TYR A 442 -19.55 -22.29 1.23
N TYR A 443 -20.58 -22.08 0.39
CA TYR A 443 -21.83 -21.45 0.84
C TYR A 443 -22.47 -22.25 1.97
N ASN A 444 -22.53 -23.58 1.86
CA ASN A 444 -23.10 -24.45 2.88
C ASN A 444 -22.35 -24.36 4.21
N LYS A 445 -21.01 -24.39 4.19
CA LYS A 445 -20.16 -24.23 5.37
C LYS A 445 -20.38 -22.88 6.03
N MET A 446 -20.32 -21.79 5.26
CA MET A 446 -20.52 -20.44 5.79
C MET A 446 -21.91 -20.29 6.41
N ILE A 447 -22.96 -20.78 5.75
CA ILE A 447 -24.33 -20.75 6.27
C ILE A 447 -24.43 -21.55 7.58
N ALA A 448 -23.87 -22.77 7.63
CA ALA A 448 -23.89 -23.59 8.84
C ALA A 448 -23.13 -22.91 10.00
N HIS A 449 -22.01 -22.26 9.71
CA HIS A 449 -21.28 -21.47 10.70
C HIS A 449 -22.10 -20.26 11.17
N MET A 450 -22.72 -19.49 10.27
CA MET A 450 -23.62 -18.37 10.60
C MET A 450 -24.76 -18.81 11.52
N VAL A 451 -25.48 -19.88 11.17
CA VAL A 451 -26.58 -20.43 11.99
C VAL A 451 -26.10 -20.76 13.41
N LYS A 452 -24.95 -21.45 13.51
CA LYS A 452 -24.39 -21.85 14.80
C LYS A 452 -23.85 -20.68 15.63
N GLN A 453 -23.21 -19.70 14.98
CA GLN A 453 -22.54 -18.59 15.67
C GLN A 453 -23.51 -17.45 16.05
N PHE A 454 -24.52 -17.20 15.22
CA PHE A 454 -25.56 -16.20 15.50
C PHE A 454 -26.70 -16.79 16.33
N ASP A 455 -26.80 -18.12 16.43
CA ASP A 455 -27.85 -18.83 17.15
C ASP A 455 -29.26 -18.41 16.64
N ILE A 456 -29.42 -18.49 15.32
CA ILE A 456 -30.63 -18.11 14.58
C ILE A 456 -31.32 -19.35 13.98
N LEU A 457 -32.64 -19.31 13.87
CA LEU A 457 -33.39 -20.30 13.10
C LEU A 457 -33.36 -19.92 11.60
N LEU A 458 -32.78 -20.77 10.76
CA LEU A 458 -32.68 -20.56 9.32
C LEU A 458 -33.49 -21.60 8.55
N HIS A 459 -34.42 -21.14 7.72
CA HIS A 459 -35.13 -21.95 6.74
C HIS A 459 -34.50 -21.76 5.36
N ARG A 460 -34.13 -22.86 4.71
CA ARG A 460 -33.67 -22.82 3.31
C ARG A 460 -34.85 -23.05 2.40
N VAL A 461 -34.86 -22.31 1.30
CA VAL A 461 -35.92 -22.36 0.30
C VAL A 461 -35.26 -22.50 -1.06
N THR A 462 -35.76 -23.42 -1.87
CA THR A 462 -35.18 -23.77 -3.17
C THR A 462 -36.01 -23.27 -4.34
N ASN A 463 -37.30 -23.05 -4.15
CA ASN A 463 -38.21 -22.59 -5.20
C ASN A 463 -39.26 -21.63 -4.62
N ARG A 464 -40.00 -20.97 -5.53
CA ARG A 464 -41.00 -19.97 -5.16
C ARG A 464 -42.17 -20.56 -4.36
N ASP A 465 -42.66 -21.74 -4.72
CA ASP A 465 -43.83 -22.34 -4.06
C ASP A 465 -43.52 -22.69 -2.59
N GLU A 466 -42.30 -23.18 -2.34
CA GLU A 466 -41.77 -23.42 -1.00
C GLU A 466 -41.61 -22.11 -0.20
N LEU A 467 -41.25 -21.00 -0.87
CA LEU A 467 -41.19 -19.68 -0.24
C LEU A 467 -42.58 -19.20 0.19
N GLU A 468 -43.57 -19.32 -0.69
CA GLU A 468 -44.96 -18.97 -0.44
C GLU A 468 -45.50 -19.74 0.77
N GLN A 469 -45.33 -21.06 0.77
CA GLN A 469 -45.77 -21.92 1.87
C GLN A 469 -45.06 -21.59 3.19
N LEU A 470 -43.76 -21.29 3.17
CA LEU A 470 -43.00 -20.95 4.37
C LEU A 470 -43.49 -19.63 4.99
N LEU A 471 -43.75 -18.61 4.16
CA LEU A 471 -44.21 -17.29 4.60
C LEU A 471 -45.63 -17.32 5.18
N GLU A 472 -46.48 -18.26 4.76
CA GLU A 472 -47.82 -18.47 5.33
C GLU A 472 -47.78 -19.12 6.72
N VAL A 473 -46.88 -20.09 6.92
CA VAL A 473 -46.84 -20.92 8.14
C VAL A 473 -45.91 -20.34 9.20
N THR A 474 -44.89 -19.57 8.79
CA THR A 474 -43.77 -19.17 9.66
C THR A 474 -43.61 -17.66 9.67
N PRO A 475 -43.48 -17.01 10.84
CA PRO A 475 -43.26 -15.57 10.94
C PRO A 475 -41.81 -15.21 10.60
N VAL A 476 -41.46 -15.29 9.31
CA VAL A 476 -40.13 -14.91 8.80
C VAL A 476 -39.91 -13.42 9.03
N THR A 477 -38.76 -13.06 9.58
CA THR A 477 -38.37 -11.67 9.83
C THR A 477 -37.42 -11.12 8.78
N HIS A 478 -36.52 -11.96 8.27
CA HIS A 478 -35.51 -11.59 7.27
C HIS A 478 -35.49 -12.65 6.18
N LEU A 479 -35.55 -12.24 4.92
CA LEU A 479 -35.49 -13.09 3.74
C LEU A 479 -34.25 -12.70 2.92
N PHE A 480 -33.23 -13.55 2.92
CA PHE A 480 -32.05 -13.40 2.07
C PHE A 480 -32.31 -14.02 0.71
N VAL A 481 -32.08 -13.27 -0.36
CA VAL A 481 -32.36 -13.70 -1.74
C VAL A 481 -31.11 -13.50 -2.59
N GLY A 482 -30.76 -14.48 -3.43
CA GLY A 482 -29.69 -14.30 -4.41
C GLY A 482 -30.09 -13.39 -5.57
N GLU A 483 -29.10 -12.85 -6.27
CA GLU A 483 -29.33 -11.92 -7.40
C GLU A 483 -30.22 -12.49 -8.50
N GLU A 484 -29.96 -13.71 -8.95
CA GLU A 484 -30.72 -14.33 -10.04
C GLU A 484 -32.14 -14.67 -9.58
N GLU A 485 -32.27 -15.17 -8.36
CA GLU A 485 -33.53 -15.51 -7.71
C GLU A 485 -34.41 -14.26 -7.56
N TYR A 486 -33.80 -13.11 -7.23
CA TYR A 486 -34.48 -11.82 -7.22
C TYR A 486 -34.89 -11.38 -8.61
N ARG A 487 -34.00 -11.46 -9.61
CA ARG A 487 -34.32 -11.06 -11.00
C ARG A 487 -35.51 -11.86 -11.56
N VAL A 488 -35.56 -13.17 -11.31
CA VAL A 488 -36.64 -14.05 -11.77
C VAL A 488 -37.95 -13.79 -11.03
N ASN A 489 -37.90 -13.55 -9.72
CA ASN A 489 -39.10 -13.44 -8.87
C ASN A 489 -39.40 -12.01 -8.41
N LYS A 490 -38.88 -11.00 -9.13
CA LYS A 490 -38.90 -9.59 -8.75
C LYS A 490 -40.28 -9.11 -8.31
N ASN A 491 -41.29 -9.32 -9.16
CA ASN A 491 -42.65 -8.86 -8.91
C ASN A 491 -43.25 -9.46 -7.64
N TYR A 492 -43.03 -10.76 -7.41
CA TYR A 492 -43.54 -11.46 -6.23
C TYR A 492 -42.82 -11.00 -4.95
N LEU A 493 -41.49 -10.98 -4.96
CA LEU A 493 -40.68 -10.59 -3.80
C LEU A 493 -40.98 -9.15 -3.38
N GLU A 494 -41.20 -8.27 -4.34
CA GLU A 494 -41.58 -6.89 -4.08
C GLU A 494 -43.02 -6.73 -3.56
N MET A 495 -43.87 -7.75 -3.62
CA MET A 495 -45.26 -7.75 -3.11
C MET A 495 -45.39 -8.38 -1.70
N ILE A 496 -44.31 -8.99 -1.16
CA ILE A 496 -44.31 -9.60 0.18
C ILE A 496 -44.59 -8.53 1.27
N ASP A 497 -45.29 -8.92 2.35
CA ASP A 497 -45.65 -8.05 3.48
C ASP A 497 -44.44 -7.23 3.99
N SER A 498 -44.67 -5.94 4.19
CA SER A 498 -43.76 -4.94 4.80
C SER A 498 -43.07 -5.35 6.11
N LYS A 499 -43.57 -6.37 6.80
CA LYS A 499 -43.00 -6.92 8.03
C LYS A 499 -41.75 -7.78 7.80
N VAL A 500 -41.58 -8.35 6.60
CA VAL A 500 -40.39 -9.15 6.24
C VAL A 500 -39.34 -8.23 5.64
N ARG A 501 -38.12 -8.22 6.20
CA ARG A 501 -36.99 -7.51 5.59
C ARG A 501 -36.39 -8.37 4.48
N ILE A 502 -36.37 -7.87 3.26
CA ILE A 502 -35.81 -8.59 2.11
C ILE A 502 -34.38 -8.09 1.90
N VAL A 503 -33.42 -9.01 1.85
CA VAL A 503 -32.00 -8.70 1.68
C VAL A 503 -31.50 -9.41 0.43
N VAL A 504 -31.16 -8.65 -0.60
CA VAL A 504 -30.66 -9.17 -1.87
C VAL A 504 -29.14 -9.25 -1.85
N VAL A 505 -28.59 -10.44 -2.09
CA VAL A 505 -27.14 -10.67 -2.22
C VAL A 505 -26.75 -10.61 -3.68
N ALA A 506 -26.10 -9.53 -4.11
CA ALA A 506 -25.89 -9.26 -5.53
C ALA A 506 -24.57 -8.57 -5.89
N GLY A 507 -24.17 -8.67 -7.15
CA GLY A 507 -23.06 -7.94 -7.72
C GLY A 507 -23.36 -6.45 -7.96
N LYS A 508 -22.51 -5.79 -8.74
CA LYS A 508 -22.58 -4.34 -9.01
C LYS A 508 -23.81 -3.91 -9.82
N ASN A 509 -24.32 -4.79 -10.69
CA ASN A 509 -25.25 -4.42 -11.76
C ASN A 509 -26.73 -4.41 -11.35
N ILE A 510 -27.07 -4.80 -10.11
CA ILE A 510 -28.46 -4.76 -9.65
C ILE A 510 -28.84 -3.35 -9.15
N ILE A 511 -29.99 -2.87 -9.63
CA ILE A 511 -30.65 -1.65 -9.19
C ILE A 511 -31.94 -2.08 -8.48
N LEU A 512 -32.07 -1.70 -7.21
CA LEU A 512 -33.28 -1.96 -6.44
C LEU A 512 -34.21 -0.74 -6.44
N PRO A 513 -35.53 -0.94 -6.33
CA PRO A 513 -36.50 0.16 -6.18
C PRO A 513 -36.26 0.93 -4.88
N GLN A 514 -36.25 2.26 -4.95
CA GLN A 514 -35.93 3.13 -3.80
C GLN A 514 -37.02 3.17 -2.70
N GLU A 515 -38.23 2.70 -3.02
CA GLU A 515 -39.45 2.88 -2.20
C GLU A 515 -39.77 1.71 -1.26
N LYS A 516 -39.07 0.57 -1.35
CA LYS A 516 -39.36 -0.64 -0.56
C LYS A 516 -38.24 -0.98 0.42
N ARG A 517 -38.56 -1.65 1.53
CA ARG A 517 -37.64 -2.18 2.57
C ARG A 517 -36.78 -3.36 2.03
N ILE A 518 -36.16 -3.18 0.87
CA ILE A 518 -35.28 -4.16 0.23
C ILE A 518 -33.85 -3.66 0.36
N GLU A 519 -33.05 -4.39 1.10
CA GLU A 519 -31.64 -4.10 1.36
C GLU A 519 -30.74 -4.88 0.39
N ILE A 520 -29.49 -4.43 0.20
CA ILE A 520 -28.50 -5.12 -0.62
C ILE A 520 -27.28 -5.43 0.22
N ILE A 521 -26.85 -6.69 0.24
CA ILE A 521 -25.46 -7.05 0.52
C ILE A 521 -24.78 -7.23 -0.83
N ARG A 522 -23.71 -6.48 -1.10
CA ARG A 522 -22.95 -6.76 -2.32
C ARG A 522 -21.89 -7.82 -2.10
N LYS A 523 -21.57 -8.52 -3.18
CA LYS A 523 -20.45 -9.46 -3.23
C LYS A 523 -19.11 -8.70 -3.19
N PRO A 524 -18.06 -9.26 -2.55
CA PRO A 524 -18.01 -10.60 -1.94
C PRO A 524 -18.79 -10.68 -0.63
N LEU A 525 -19.50 -11.81 -0.43
CA LEU A 525 -20.36 -12.00 0.74
C LEU A 525 -19.50 -12.26 1.98
N CYS A 526 -19.74 -11.48 3.04
CA CYS A 526 -19.04 -11.58 4.31
C CYS A 526 -20.04 -11.83 5.45
N THR A 527 -19.70 -12.72 6.39
CA THR A 527 -20.53 -13.00 7.58
C THR A 527 -20.78 -11.75 8.43
N GLN A 528 -19.83 -10.83 8.49
CA GLN A 528 -19.98 -9.56 9.20
C GLN A 528 -21.06 -8.66 8.58
N SER A 529 -21.19 -8.65 7.25
CA SER A 529 -22.24 -7.90 6.55
C SER A 529 -23.63 -8.42 6.90
N VAL A 530 -23.78 -9.75 6.98
CA VAL A 530 -25.03 -10.41 7.40
C VAL A 530 -25.33 -10.08 8.87
N LEU A 531 -24.34 -10.17 9.75
CA LEU A 531 -24.49 -9.85 11.17
C LEU A 531 -24.95 -8.41 11.39
N ASN A 532 -24.40 -7.45 10.64
CA ASN A 532 -24.77 -6.04 10.76
C ASN A 532 -26.25 -5.82 10.45
N ILE A 533 -26.77 -6.43 9.37
CA ILE A 533 -28.20 -6.34 9.02
C ILE A 533 -29.08 -6.96 10.12
N LEU A 534 -28.67 -8.12 10.65
CA LEU A 534 -29.43 -8.80 11.71
C LEU A 534 -29.42 -8.04 13.05
N LYS A 535 -28.40 -7.21 13.32
CA LYS A 535 -28.31 -6.37 14.54
C LYS A 535 -29.17 -5.10 14.48
N GLU A 536 -29.55 -4.62 13.30
CA GLU A 536 -30.08 -3.26 13.11
C GLU A 536 -31.59 -3.09 13.42
N LYS A 537 -31.92 -2.14 14.31
CA LYS A 537 -33.32 -1.68 14.56
C LYS A 537 -33.81 -0.76 13.43
N GLU A 538 -35.13 -0.73 13.21
CA GLU A 538 -35.82 0.06 12.17
C GLU A 538 -35.40 1.56 12.10
N SER A 539 -34.89 2.13 13.19
CA SER A 539 -34.57 3.57 13.31
C SER A 539 -33.22 4.01 12.73
N ASP A 540 -32.31 3.10 12.40
CA ASP A 540 -30.95 3.45 11.93
C ASP A 540 -30.77 3.36 10.39
N LEU A 541 -31.79 2.87 9.68
CA LEU A 541 -31.78 2.66 8.22
C LEU A 541 -31.71 3.94 7.38
N SER A 542 -32.08 5.09 7.93
CA SER A 542 -31.92 6.39 7.25
C SER A 542 -30.46 6.89 7.24
N LYS A 543 -29.53 6.19 7.91
CA LYS A 543 -28.16 6.67 8.11
C LYS A 543 -27.09 6.07 7.21
N ARG A 544 -27.38 5.03 6.43
CA ARG A 544 -26.34 4.24 5.72
C ARG A 544 -26.32 4.34 4.19
N LYS A 545 -27.21 5.08 3.54
CA LYS A 545 -26.99 5.41 2.12
C LYS A 545 -25.72 6.27 2.02
N LYS A 546 -24.67 5.74 1.36
CA LYS A 546 -23.40 6.38 0.98
C LYS A 546 -23.29 7.82 1.50
N ARG A 547 -22.85 7.96 2.74
CA ARG A 547 -22.65 9.29 3.30
C ARG A 547 -21.23 9.71 3.03
N LYS A 548 -21.03 10.72 2.20
CA LYS A 548 -19.72 11.35 2.04
C LYS A 548 -19.40 12.03 3.37
N MET A 549 -18.29 11.64 4.00
CA MET A 549 -17.80 12.33 5.18
C MET A 549 -17.38 13.74 4.76
N ILE A 550 -17.86 14.75 5.45
CA ILE A 550 -17.40 16.13 5.30
C ILE A 550 -17.06 16.67 6.70
N CYS A 551 -16.08 17.57 6.73
CA CYS A 551 -15.61 18.25 7.93
C CYS A 551 -15.67 19.76 7.70
N PRO A 552 -16.88 20.33 7.48
CA PRO A 552 -17.03 21.72 7.09
C PRO A 552 -16.51 22.65 8.20
N GLY A 553 -15.76 23.68 7.82
CA GLY A 553 -15.27 24.72 8.72
C GLY A 553 -14.00 24.36 9.51
N ILE A 554 -13.50 23.12 9.40
CA ILE A 554 -12.21 22.72 9.98
C ILE A 554 -11.07 23.38 9.18
N LYS A 555 -10.20 24.12 9.86
CA LYS A 555 -9.00 24.73 9.30
C LYS A 555 -7.83 23.76 9.42
N VAL A 556 -7.31 23.32 8.28
CA VAL A 556 -6.18 22.39 8.21
C VAL A 556 -4.93 23.08 7.66
N LEU A 557 -3.82 22.91 8.37
CA LEU A 557 -2.49 23.30 7.90
C LEU A 557 -1.76 22.05 7.40
N VAL A 558 -1.27 22.06 6.17
CA VAL A 558 -0.46 20.97 5.60
C VAL A 558 0.95 21.47 5.36
N VAL A 559 1.94 20.73 5.86
CA VAL A 559 3.36 21.08 5.78
C VAL A 559 4.12 19.95 5.10
N ASP A 560 4.78 20.25 3.99
CA ASP A 560 5.52 19.30 3.15
C ASP A 560 6.54 20.08 2.33
N ASP A 561 7.78 19.61 2.24
CA ASP A 561 8.85 20.29 1.51
C ASP A 561 8.74 20.13 -0.01
N GLU A 562 7.94 19.15 -0.47
CA GLU A 562 7.70 18.90 -1.88
C GLU A 562 6.38 19.57 -2.35
N PRO A 563 6.43 20.60 -3.22
CA PRO A 563 5.24 21.35 -3.66
C PRO A 563 4.16 20.48 -4.33
N MET A 564 4.57 19.37 -4.95
CA MET A 564 3.63 18.42 -5.55
C MET A 564 2.76 17.74 -4.49
N ASN A 565 3.34 17.33 -3.36
CA ASN A 565 2.61 16.70 -2.27
C ASN A 565 1.59 17.67 -1.64
N LEU A 566 1.95 18.95 -1.51
CA LEU A 566 1.03 20.00 -1.05
C LEU A 566 -0.18 20.14 -1.96
N THR A 567 0.03 20.09 -3.29
CA THR A 567 -1.06 20.19 -4.28
C THR A 567 -2.02 19.01 -4.17
N VAL A 568 -1.48 17.79 -4.00
CA VAL A 568 -2.28 16.57 -3.81
C VAL A 568 -3.05 16.62 -2.50
N ALA A 569 -2.38 16.93 -1.39
CA ALA A 569 -3.00 17.03 -0.08
C ALA A 569 -4.11 18.09 -0.07
N LYS A 570 -3.87 19.25 -0.69
CA LYS A 570 -4.88 20.30 -0.84
C LYS A 570 -6.14 19.80 -1.54
N GLY A 571 -6.02 19.15 -2.69
CA GLY A 571 -7.16 18.59 -3.40
C GLY A 571 -7.92 17.52 -2.59
N ILE A 572 -7.20 16.69 -1.82
CA ILE A 572 -7.82 15.69 -0.94
C ILE A 572 -8.62 16.35 0.19
N PHE A 573 -8.03 17.30 0.92
CA PHE A 573 -8.69 17.92 2.08
C PHE A 573 -9.82 18.87 1.69
N GLU A 574 -9.71 19.58 0.55
CA GLU A 574 -10.80 20.40 0.00
C GLU A 574 -12.04 19.55 -0.33
N ASN A 575 -11.86 18.29 -0.72
CA ASN A 575 -12.97 17.37 -0.98
C ASN A 575 -13.80 17.05 0.29
N TYR A 576 -13.20 17.18 1.48
CA TYR A 576 -13.89 17.08 2.77
C TYR A 576 -14.47 18.43 3.24
N GLN A 577 -14.44 19.47 2.40
CA GLN A 577 -14.90 20.83 2.72
C GLN A 577 -14.13 21.50 3.86
N MET A 578 -12.86 21.10 4.06
CA MET A 578 -11.97 21.76 5.01
C MET A 578 -11.37 23.03 4.39
N ILE A 579 -10.99 23.99 5.24
CA ILE A 579 -10.27 25.20 4.84
C ILE A 579 -8.78 24.88 4.89
N VAL A 580 -8.17 24.66 3.73
CA VAL A 580 -6.79 24.17 3.62
C VAL A 580 -5.80 25.30 3.43
N LYS A 581 -4.73 25.31 4.24
CA LYS A 581 -3.53 26.12 4.01
C LYS A 581 -2.32 25.20 3.89
N THR A 582 -1.45 25.49 2.92
CA THR A 582 -0.24 24.69 2.64
C THR A 582 1.00 25.55 2.82
N VAL A 583 2.06 24.99 3.40
CA VAL A 583 3.37 25.64 3.61
C VAL A 583 4.50 24.65 3.32
N ILE A 584 5.68 25.15 2.95
CA ILE A 584 6.79 24.29 2.46
C ILE A 584 7.84 23.95 3.52
N SER A 585 7.75 24.50 4.74
CA SER A 585 8.74 24.25 5.79
C SER A 585 8.17 24.36 7.20
N GLY A 586 8.86 23.73 8.15
CA GLY A 586 8.53 23.83 9.58
C GLY A 586 8.52 25.27 10.10
N LYS A 587 9.45 26.12 9.64
CA LYS A 587 9.51 27.55 9.99
C LYS A 587 8.28 28.32 9.52
N GLU A 588 7.83 28.07 8.29
CA GLU A 588 6.61 28.67 7.77
C GLU A 588 5.37 28.18 8.50
N ALA A 589 5.35 26.90 8.92
CA ALA A 589 4.26 26.34 9.71
C ALA A 589 4.12 27.07 11.05
N ILE A 590 5.24 27.30 11.76
CA ILE A 590 5.27 28.06 13.01
C ILE A 590 4.75 29.49 12.77
N ALA A 591 5.28 30.19 11.77
CA ALA A 591 4.85 31.54 11.42
C ALA A 591 3.37 31.61 11.01
N ALA A 592 2.83 30.56 10.39
CA ALA A 592 1.41 30.47 10.07
C ALA A 592 0.56 30.30 11.34
N CYS A 593 0.98 29.45 12.27
CA CYS A 593 0.30 29.22 13.56
C CYS A 593 0.35 30.44 14.49
N GLU A 594 1.34 31.33 14.36
CA GLU A 594 1.37 32.61 15.08
C GLU A 594 0.33 33.61 14.56
N LYS A 595 0.04 33.58 13.25
CA LYS A 595 -0.87 34.52 12.59
C LYS A 595 -2.32 34.07 12.63
N GLU A 596 -2.55 32.77 12.52
CA GLU A 596 -3.87 32.19 12.28
C GLU A 596 -4.07 30.92 13.11
N ARG A 597 -5.33 30.65 13.45
CA ARG A 597 -5.70 29.43 14.18
C ARG A 597 -6.03 28.28 13.23
N PHE A 598 -5.49 27.11 13.53
CA PHE A 598 -5.76 25.84 12.84
C PHE A 598 -6.29 24.82 13.84
N ASP A 599 -7.21 23.97 13.40
CA ASP A 599 -7.80 22.90 14.20
C ASP A 599 -6.96 21.62 14.11
N ILE A 600 -6.40 21.35 12.92
CA ILE A 600 -5.56 20.19 12.65
C ILE A 600 -4.37 20.56 11.77
N ILE A 601 -3.21 19.98 12.06
CA ILE A 601 -1.94 20.21 11.36
C ILE A 601 -1.43 18.86 10.88
N PHE A 602 -1.23 18.72 9.58
CA PHE A 602 -0.53 17.58 8.98
C PHE A 602 0.90 17.96 8.64
N LEU A 603 1.87 17.20 9.17
CA LEU A 603 3.27 17.59 9.18
C LEU A 603 4.15 16.47 8.63
N ASP A 604 4.90 16.71 7.55
CA ASP A 604 5.95 15.76 7.16
C ASP A 604 7.03 15.67 8.25
N HIS A 605 7.48 14.45 8.55
CA HIS A 605 8.55 14.24 9.50
C HIS A 605 9.94 14.55 8.91
N MET A 606 10.13 14.38 7.60
CA MET A 606 11.40 14.63 6.92
C MET A 606 11.29 15.91 6.12
N MET A 607 11.88 16.99 6.61
CA MET A 607 11.97 18.26 5.90
C MET A 607 13.37 18.87 6.13
N PRO A 608 13.94 19.59 5.14
CA PRO A 608 15.22 20.25 5.28
C PRO A 608 15.16 21.41 6.29
N GLU A 609 16.33 21.73 6.86
CA GLU A 609 16.57 22.74 7.90
C GLU A 609 15.91 22.47 9.26
N MET A 610 14.59 22.35 9.29
CA MET A 610 13.80 22.09 10.50
C MET A 610 12.88 20.90 10.22
N ASP A 611 13.19 19.78 10.86
CA ASP A 611 12.44 18.54 10.68
C ASP A 611 11.05 18.61 11.36
N GLY A 612 10.20 17.62 11.09
CA GLY A 612 8.85 17.60 11.66
C GLY A 612 8.83 17.41 13.18
N ILE A 613 9.85 16.78 13.77
CA ILE A 613 9.92 16.56 15.23
C ILE A 613 10.29 17.87 15.94
N GLU A 614 11.25 18.61 15.41
CA GLU A 614 11.63 19.93 15.89
C GLU A 614 10.47 20.91 15.75
N THR A 615 9.78 20.89 14.60
CA THR A 615 8.58 21.69 14.36
C THR A 615 7.47 21.35 15.37
N LEU A 616 7.21 20.06 15.61
CA LEU A 616 6.25 19.60 16.62
C LEU A 616 6.59 20.15 18.00
N LYS A 617 7.85 20.07 18.43
CA LYS A 617 8.30 20.56 19.75
C LYS A 617 8.02 22.05 19.91
N GLN A 618 8.22 22.84 18.86
CA GLN A 618 7.92 24.27 18.88
C GLN A 618 6.40 24.53 18.91
N LEU A 619 5.62 23.84 18.08
CA LEU A 619 4.16 23.96 18.08
C LEU A 619 3.55 23.56 19.44
N ARG A 620 4.05 22.49 20.08
CA ARG A 620 3.62 22.08 21.43
C ARG A 620 4.02 23.09 22.51
N LYS A 621 5.16 23.76 22.37
CA LYS A 621 5.54 24.87 23.25
C LYS A 621 4.60 26.06 23.08
N MET A 622 4.31 26.46 21.86
CA MET A 622 3.35 27.53 21.54
C MET A 622 1.94 27.21 22.04
N GLN A 623 1.51 25.94 21.97
CA GLN A 623 0.25 25.48 22.53
C GLN A 623 0.18 25.68 24.05
N LYS A 624 1.27 25.39 24.78
CA LYS A 624 1.34 25.63 26.23
C LYS A 624 1.32 27.13 26.58
N GLU A 625 1.94 27.97 25.76
CA GLU A 625 2.05 29.41 26.01
C GLU A 625 0.77 30.18 25.62
N SER A 626 0.14 29.80 24.50
CA SER A 626 -1.06 30.46 23.98
C SER A 626 -2.37 29.88 24.51
N GLY A 627 -2.34 28.67 25.07
CA GLY A 627 -3.53 27.91 25.49
C GLY A 627 -4.36 27.36 24.32
N GLN A 628 -3.86 27.45 23.09
CA GLN A 628 -4.53 26.95 21.90
C GLN A 628 -4.15 25.49 21.65
N GLU A 629 -5.13 24.59 21.63
CA GLU A 629 -4.91 23.19 21.30
C GLU A 629 -4.87 22.97 19.78
N TYR A 630 -3.84 22.27 19.31
CA TYR A 630 -3.74 21.80 17.93
C TYR A 630 -3.72 20.27 17.92
N ILE A 631 -4.46 19.67 16.99
CA ILE A 631 -4.28 18.26 16.64
C ILE A 631 -3.13 18.19 15.62
N ILE A 632 -2.06 17.46 15.92
CA ILE A 632 -0.88 17.36 15.05
C ILE A 632 -0.72 15.91 14.60
N VAL A 633 -0.88 15.69 13.30
CA VAL A 633 -0.81 14.38 12.64
C VAL A 633 0.44 14.31 11.76
N ALA A 634 1.27 13.29 11.95
CA ALA A 634 2.47 13.12 11.14
C ALA A 634 2.15 12.53 9.76
N PHE A 635 2.76 13.06 8.70
CA PHE A 635 2.89 12.35 7.43
C PHE A 635 4.21 11.57 7.41
N THR A 636 4.14 10.30 6.99
CA THR A 636 5.33 9.46 6.87
C THR A 636 5.33 8.66 5.58
N ALA A 637 6.47 8.66 4.88
CA ALA A 637 6.72 7.76 3.76
C ALA A 637 7.02 6.33 4.23
N ASN A 638 7.43 6.15 5.49
CA ASN A 638 7.91 4.87 6.02
C ASN A 638 7.02 4.42 7.18
N ALA A 639 5.93 3.76 6.83
CA ALA A 639 4.97 3.17 7.76
C ALA A 639 5.50 1.85 8.38
N VAL A 640 6.80 1.76 8.64
CA VAL A 640 7.44 0.56 9.20
C VAL A 640 7.07 0.42 10.66
N SER A 641 7.13 -0.82 11.12
CA SER A 641 6.95 -1.19 12.52
C SER A 641 7.81 -0.34 13.47
N GLY A 642 7.17 0.34 14.43
CA GLY A 642 7.82 1.20 15.43
C GLY A 642 7.79 2.70 15.11
N ALA A 643 7.48 3.11 13.88
CA ALA A 643 7.37 4.53 13.52
C ALA A 643 6.23 5.24 14.28
N LYS A 644 5.09 4.56 14.48
CA LYS A 644 3.99 5.10 15.30
C LYS A 644 4.42 5.32 16.75
N LYS A 645 5.08 4.34 17.37
CA LYS A 645 5.55 4.46 18.76
C LYS A 645 6.49 5.65 18.90
N MET A 646 7.41 5.83 17.96
CA MET A 646 8.26 7.02 17.88
C MET A 646 7.44 8.32 17.78
N PHE A 647 6.50 8.43 16.84
CA PHE A 647 5.68 9.64 16.69
C PHE A 647 4.83 9.95 17.94
N MET A 648 4.25 8.93 18.55
CA MET A 648 3.45 9.09 19.77
C MET A 648 4.30 9.47 20.98
N GLU A 649 5.51 8.89 21.13
CA GLU A 649 6.47 9.24 22.19
C GLU A 649 7.00 10.68 22.02
N GLU A 650 7.18 11.14 20.79
CA GLU A 650 7.58 12.53 20.50
C GLU A 650 6.43 13.55 20.69
N GLY A 651 5.17 13.09 20.71
CA GLY A 651 4.00 13.91 21.05
C GLY A 651 3.07 14.26 19.87
N PHE A 652 3.12 13.51 18.77
CA PHE A 652 2.08 13.54 17.73
C PHE A 652 0.79 12.87 18.23
N ASP A 653 -0.37 13.32 17.74
CA ASP A 653 -1.68 12.76 18.11
C ASP A 653 -2.03 11.52 17.27
N GLU A 654 -1.62 11.51 16.00
CA GLU A 654 -1.74 10.37 15.08
C GLU A 654 -0.77 10.50 13.90
N PHE A 655 -0.78 9.54 12.97
CA PHE A 655 -0.02 9.61 11.73
C PHE A 655 -0.80 9.03 10.54
N VAL A 656 -0.44 9.49 9.34
CA VAL A 656 -0.95 9.01 8.05
C VAL A 656 0.23 8.67 7.14
N SER A 657 0.17 7.50 6.50
CA SER A 657 1.19 7.11 5.53
C SER A 657 0.97 7.80 4.19
N LYS A 658 2.06 8.16 3.52
CA LYS A 658 2.07 8.62 2.13
C LYS A 658 2.33 7.43 1.20
N PRO A 659 1.59 7.26 0.09
CA PRO A 659 0.53 8.14 -0.43
C PRO A 659 -0.74 8.15 0.44
N ILE A 660 -1.42 9.30 0.50
CA ILE A 660 -2.60 9.50 1.36
C ILE A 660 -3.77 8.67 0.81
N GLU A 661 -4.09 7.58 1.50
CA GLU A 661 -5.25 6.75 1.20
C GLU A 661 -6.51 7.29 1.90
N THR A 662 -7.60 7.46 1.14
CA THR A 662 -8.87 8.02 1.62
C THR A 662 -9.38 7.32 2.87
N MET A 663 -9.45 5.98 2.88
CA MET A 663 -9.94 5.20 4.03
C MET A 663 -9.08 5.38 5.28
N THR A 664 -7.75 5.35 5.12
CA THR A 664 -6.80 5.57 6.23
C THR A 664 -6.95 6.98 6.79
N LEU A 665 -7.09 7.98 5.91
CA LEU A 665 -7.33 9.36 6.30
C LEU A 665 -8.67 9.51 7.04
N GLU A 666 -9.76 8.96 6.53
CA GLU A 666 -11.08 9.02 7.19
C GLU A 666 -11.04 8.40 8.58
N ARG A 667 -10.36 7.26 8.74
CA ARG A 667 -10.17 6.60 10.03
C ARG A 667 -9.43 7.49 11.02
N VAL A 668 -8.35 8.16 10.58
CA VAL A 668 -7.60 9.10 11.42
C VAL A 668 -8.46 10.30 11.79
N LEU A 669 -9.14 10.91 10.81
CA LEU A 669 -10.04 12.05 11.04
C LEU A 669 -11.16 11.69 12.03
N CYS A 670 -11.80 10.51 11.90
CA CYS A 670 -12.81 10.03 12.84
C CYS A 670 -12.28 9.79 14.25
N LYS A 671 -10.98 9.48 14.38
CA LYS A 671 -10.34 9.22 15.66
C LYS A 671 -9.93 10.51 16.37
N VAL A 672 -9.37 11.48 15.63
CA VAL A 672 -8.76 12.68 16.20
C VAL A 672 -9.71 13.88 16.27
N LEU A 673 -10.64 14.01 15.33
CA LEU A 673 -11.59 15.12 15.33
C LEU A 673 -12.79 14.85 16.26
N PRO A 674 -13.38 15.90 16.87
CA PRO A 674 -14.63 15.77 17.60
C PRO A 674 -15.75 15.19 16.73
N LYS A 675 -16.57 14.30 17.29
CA LYS A 675 -17.73 13.74 16.56
C LYS A 675 -18.72 14.79 16.06
N SER A 676 -18.73 15.99 16.67
CA SER A 676 -19.58 17.12 16.28
C SER A 676 -19.08 17.88 15.05
N SER A 677 -17.79 17.77 14.69
CA SER A 677 -17.22 18.42 13.50
C SER A 677 -17.26 17.54 12.25
N ILE A 678 -17.68 16.29 12.40
CA ILE A 678 -17.81 15.33 11.30
C ILE A 678 -19.30 15.24 10.95
N THR A 679 -19.63 15.71 9.75
CA THR A 679 -20.97 15.59 9.21
C THR A 679 -20.97 14.55 8.11
N TYR A 680 -21.94 13.65 8.18
CA TYR A 680 -22.16 12.65 7.16
C TYR A 680 -23.34 13.11 6.32
N VAL A 681 -23.05 13.57 5.10
CA VAL A 681 -24.10 13.99 4.16
C VAL A 681 -24.47 12.79 3.32
N SER A 682 -25.73 12.38 3.38
CA SER A 682 -26.27 11.43 2.41
C SER A 682 -26.12 11.98 1.00
N GLU A 683 -25.76 11.14 0.03
CA GLU A 683 -26.13 11.38 -1.36
C GLU A 683 -27.67 11.38 -1.47
N GLU A 684 -28.33 12.39 -0.92
CA GLU A 684 -29.68 12.77 -1.28
C GLU A 684 -29.55 13.60 -2.55
N LYS A 685 -29.88 12.98 -3.68
CA LYS A 685 -30.50 13.73 -4.76
C LYS A 685 -31.77 14.33 -4.16
N GLU A 686 -31.84 15.65 -4.10
CA GLU A 686 -33.07 16.33 -3.78
C GLU A 686 -34.15 15.85 -4.75
N ALA A 687 -35.09 15.06 -4.26
CA ALA A 687 -36.33 14.79 -4.95
C ALA A 687 -37.15 16.08 -4.88
N VAL A 688 -36.97 16.97 -5.85
CA VAL A 688 -37.92 18.05 -6.11
C VAL A 688 -39.23 17.40 -6.54
N LYS A 689 -40.29 17.63 -5.76
CA LYS A 689 -41.67 17.23 -6.07
C LYS A 689 -41.97 17.55 -7.54
N ALA A 690 -42.33 16.51 -8.29
CA ALA A 690 -42.76 16.63 -9.67
C ALA A 690 -44.03 17.50 -9.73
N ASP A 691 -43.92 18.65 -10.38
CA ASP A 691 -45.08 19.36 -10.91
C ASP A 691 -45.38 18.71 -12.26
N GLU A 692 -46.49 17.99 -12.35
CA GLU A 692 -46.95 17.33 -13.57
C GLU A 692 -47.46 18.39 -14.56
N ARG A 693 -46.56 18.91 -15.39
CA ARG A 693 -46.91 19.54 -16.67
C ARG A 693 -46.34 18.69 -17.79
N LYS A 694 -47.19 18.34 -18.76
CA LYS A 694 -46.76 17.69 -20.02
C LYS A 694 -45.79 18.61 -20.75
N THR A 695 -44.51 18.26 -20.74
CA THR A 695 -43.43 18.93 -21.48
C THR A 695 -43.11 18.16 -22.78
N ASN A 696 -42.57 18.82 -23.82
CA ASN A 696 -42.17 18.16 -25.08
C ASN A 696 -40.86 17.35 -24.96
N PHE A 697 -40.24 17.35 -23.79
CA PHE A 697 -39.11 16.49 -23.46
C PHE A 697 -39.34 15.81 -22.10
N ASP A 698 -38.88 14.57 -21.98
CA ASP A 698 -38.97 13.81 -20.75
C ASP A 698 -37.79 14.16 -19.84
N ARG A 699 -38.08 15.00 -18.84
CA ARG A 699 -37.11 15.39 -17.81
C ARG A 699 -36.49 14.18 -17.11
N ASN A 700 -37.23 13.10 -16.90
CA ASN A 700 -36.70 11.89 -16.26
C ASN A 700 -35.72 11.17 -17.18
N ALA A 701 -36.00 11.10 -18.48
CA ALA A 701 -35.10 10.54 -19.48
C ALA A 701 -33.78 11.35 -19.57
N GLY A 702 -33.87 12.69 -19.58
CA GLY A 702 -32.71 13.57 -19.52
C GLY A 702 -31.90 13.44 -18.21
N LEU A 703 -32.59 13.39 -17.06
CA LEU A 703 -31.92 13.15 -15.77
C LEU A 703 -31.22 11.78 -15.71
N GLN A 704 -31.75 10.74 -16.38
CA GLN A 704 -31.08 9.44 -16.44
C GLN A 704 -29.70 9.54 -17.10
N TYR A 705 -29.57 10.34 -18.16
CA TYR A 705 -28.27 10.62 -18.80
C TYR A 705 -27.32 11.35 -17.87
N CYS A 706 -27.83 12.25 -17.04
CA CYS A 706 -27.08 12.95 -16.00
C CYS A 706 -26.92 12.13 -14.71
N ARG A 707 -27.25 10.84 -14.72
CA ARG A 707 -27.26 9.95 -13.54
C ARG A 707 -27.98 10.59 -12.34
N GLY A 708 -29.02 11.37 -12.59
CA GLY A 708 -29.87 12.13 -11.68
C GLY A 708 -29.20 13.29 -10.94
N ASP A 709 -28.10 13.83 -11.46
CA ASP A 709 -27.54 15.11 -11.03
C ASP A 709 -28.36 16.26 -11.63
N GLU A 710 -29.10 16.97 -10.78
CA GLU A 710 -30.03 18.03 -11.21
C GLU A 710 -29.31 19.34 -11.57
N MET A 711 -28.15 19.62 -10.95
CA MET A 711 -27.34 20.78 -11.32
C MET A 711 -26.69 20.57 -12.67
N PHE A 712 -26.10 19.40 -12.89
CA PHE A 712 -25.53 19.04 -14.19
C PHE A 712 -26.59 18.99 -15.29
N TYR A 713 -27.79 18.50 -14.99
CA TYR A 713 -28.90 18.54 -15.95
C TYR A 713 -29.32 19.97 -16.29
N ARG A 714 -29.36 20.89 -15.31
CA ARG A 714 -29.62 22.32 -15.57
C ARG A 714 -28.51 22.97 -16.39
N GLU A 715 -27.25 22.63 -16.15
CA GLU A 715 -26.11 23.10 -16.96
C GLU A 715 -26.21 22.58 -18.41
N LEU A 716 -26.57 21.32 -18.59
CA LEU A 716 -26.80 20.71 -19.91
C LEU A 716 -27.94 21.41 -20.67
N LEU A 717 -29.05 21.71 -19.99
CA LEU A 717 -30.16 22.48 -20.53
C LEU A 717 -29.73 23.91 -20.89
N ALA A 718 -28.97 24.57 -20.02
CA ALA A 718 -28.45 25.92 -20.25
C ALA A 718 -27.46 25.98 -21.41
N GLN A 719 -26.61 24.96 -21.58
CA GLN A 719 -25.70 24.84 -22.71
C GLN A 719 -26.47 24.57 -24.01
N PHE A 720 -27.46 23.68 -23.98
CA PHE A 720 -28.31 23.40 -25.14
C PHE A 720 -29.03 24.66 -25.63
N HIS A 721 -29.54 25.46 -24.67
CA HIS A 721 -30.21 26.72 -24.92
C HIS A 721 -29.25 27.82 -25.42
N SER A 722 -28.08 28.00 -24.79
CA SER A 722 -27.11 29.04 -25.18
C SER A 722 -26.46 28.80 -26.54
N GLU A 723 -26.27 27.54 -26.92
CA GLU A 723 -25.69 27.17 -28.22
C GLU A 723 -26.74 27.05 -29.34
N SER A 724 -28.03 27.19 -29.02
CA SER A 724 -29.14 26.85 -29.93
C SER A 724 -29.17 27.68 -31.22
N VAL A 725 -29.05 28.99 -31.09
CA VAL A 725 -29.09 29.94 -32.22
C VAL A 725 -27.93 29.66 -33.18
N LYS A 726 -26.71 29.51 -32.65
CA LYS A 726 -25.51 29.21 -33.45
C LYS A 726 -25.64 27.87 -34.18
N LYS A 727 -26.09 26.82 -33.49
CA LYS A 727 -26.23 25.49 -34.11
C LYS A 727 -27.28 25.47 -35.22
N ARG A 728 -28.42 26.15 -35.01
CA ARG A 728 -29.45 26.27 -36.05
C ARG A 728 -28.93 26.97 -37.30
N GLN A 729 -28.28 28.12 -37.14
CA GLN A 729 -27.72 28.87 -38.28
C GLN A 729 -26.73 28.03 -39.09
N MET A 730 -25.92 27.20 -38.43
CA MET A 730 -25.00 26.28 -39.13
C MET A 730 -25.75 25.19 -39.89
N ILE A 731 -26.80 24.59 -39.29
CA ILE A 731 -27.63 23.57 -39.94
C ILE A 731 -28.37 24.15 -41.15
N GLU A 732 -28.92 25.36 -41.04
CA GLU A 732 -29.59 26.07 -42.14
C GLU A 732 -28.60 26.44 -43.25
N ALA A 733 -27.40 26.94 -42.91
CA ALA A 733 -26.37 27.27 -43.89
C ALA A 733 -25.90 26.03 -44.68
N ASP A 734 -25.69 24.91 -44.00
CA ASP A 734 -25.29 23.64 -44.64
C ASP A 734 -26.42 23.08 -45.53
N TYR A 735 -27.68 23.29 -45.14
CA TYR A 735 -28.86 22.93 -45.93
C TYR A 735 -28.99 23.79 -47.20
N GLU A 736 -28.88 25.12 -47.09
CA GLU A 736 -28.95 26.05 -48.23
C GLU A 736 -27.83 25.79 -49.25
N GLN A 737 -26.64 25.46 -48.78
CA GLN A 737 -25.48 25.15 -49.62
C GLN A 737 -25.50 23.73 -50.18
N LYS A 738 -26.50 22.91 -49.82
CA LYS A 738 -26.58 21.47 -50.14
C LYS A 738 -25.32 20.69 -49.75
N ASN A 739 -24.65 21.11 -48.68
CA ASN A 739 -23.42 20.49 -48.21
C ASN A 739 -23.74 19.29 -47.32
N MET A 740 -23.97 18.14 -47.95
CA MET A 740 -24.44 16.92 -47.27
C MET A 740 -23.52 16.43 -46.16
N GLU A 741 -22.19 16.55 -46.31
CA GLU A 741 -21.26 15.98 -45.34
C GLU A 741 -21.26 16.79 -44.04
N ASP A 742 -21.21 18.12 -44.14
CA ASP A 742 -21.27 19.00 -42.98
C ASP A 742 -22.67 19.02 -42.36
N TYR A 743 -23.72 18.99 -43.19
CA TYR A 743 -25.10 18.85 -42.74
C TYR A 743 -25.30 17.58 -41.90
N ARG A 744 -24.78 16.43 -42.36
CA ARG A 744 -24.80 15.16 -41.62
C ARG A 744 -24.11 15.28 -40.27
N ILE A 745 -22.96 15.96 -40.20
CA ILE A 745 -22.21 16.17 -38.96
C ILE A 745 -23.01 17.04 -37.97
N ARG A 746 -23.60 18.13 -38.44
CA ARG A 746 -24.40 19.02 -37.57
C ARG A 746 -25.65 18.33 -37.04
N VAL A 747 -26.36 17.60 -37.89
CA VAL A 747 -27.56 16.85 -37.51
C VAL A 747 -27.22 15.67 -36.57
N HIS A 748 -26.07 15.01 -36.76
CA HIS A 748 -25.56 13.99 -35.83
C HIS A 748 -25.27 14.58 -34.43
N ALA A 749 -24.71 15.78 -34.38
CA ALA A 749 -24.49 16.50 -33.12
C ALA A 749 -25.83 16.85 -32.46
N LEU A 750 -26.79 17.37 -33.22
CA LEU A 750 -28.14 17.71 -32.74
C LEU A 750 -28.84 16.47 -32.14
N LYS A 751 -28.81 15.32 -32.84
CA LYS A 751 -29.35 14.04 -32.35
C LYS A 751 -28.83 13.70 -30.95
N SER A 752 -27.51 13.75 -30.79
CA SER A 752 -26.84 13.36 -29.54
C SER A 752 -27.20 14.31 -28.41
N THR A 753 -27.19 15.62 -28.66
CA THR A 753 -27.57 16.63 -27.66
C THR A 753 -29.05 16.60 -27.29
N ALA A 754 -29.94 16.38 -28.26
CA ALA A 754 -31.39 16.25 -28.04
C ALA A 754 -31.72 15.03 -27.17
N LYS A 755 -31.02 13.92 -27.39
CA LYS A 755 -31.19 12.71 -26.58
C LYS A 755 -30.76 12.91 -25.12
N MET A 756 -29.65 13.62 -24.89
CA MET A 756 -29.12 13.89 -23.54
C MET A 756 -30.04 14.77 -22.69
N ILE A 757 -30.76 15.72 -23.31
CA ILE A 757 -31.73 16.58 -22.61
C ILE A 757 -33.11 15.90 -22.40
N GLY A 758 -33.33 14.71 -22.98
CA GLY A 758 -34.61 13.99 -22.92
C GLY A 758 -35.62 14.35 -24.02
N ALA A 759 -35.18 15.03 -25.09
CA ALA A 759 -36.01 15.36 -26.25
C ALA A 759 -35.99 14.22 -27.29
N GLU A 760 -36.64 13.10 -26.97
CA GLU A 760 -36.59 11.87 -27.76
C GLU A 760 -37.12 12.06 -29.19
N ASN A 761 -38.26 12.75 -29.36
CA ASN A 761 -38.83 13.02 -30.68
C ASN A 761 -37.88 13.81 -31.60
N LEU A 762 -37.22 14.84 -31.05
CA LEU A 762 -36.24 15.63 -31.80
C LEU A 762 -35.00 14.80 -32.14
N SER A 763 -34.55 13.94 -31.23
CA SER A 763 -33.46 13.00 -31.47
C SER A 763 -33.79 12.03 -32.60
N ASP A 764 -35.01 11.47 -32.63
CA ASP A 764 -35.42 10.52 -33.66
C ASP A 764 -35.55 11.19 -35.04
N LEU A 765 -36.14 12.38 -35.11
CA LEU A 765 -36.20 13.15 -36.35
C LEU A 765 -34.80 13.56 -36.87
N ALA A 766 -33.90 13.96 -35.97
CA ALA A 766 -32.51 14.26 -36.35
C ALA A 766 -31.78 12.99 -36.83
N LYS A 767 -32.06 11.83 -36.24
CA LYS A 767 -31.51 10.54 -36.70
C LYS A 767 -31.98 10.20 -38.12
N ASP A 768 -33.24 10.44 -38.44
CA ASP A 768 -33.79 10.18 -39.78
C ASP A 768 -33.13 11.09 -40.83
N LEU A 769 -32.92 12.37 -40.51
CA LEU A 769 -32.17 13.29 -41.38
C LEU A 769 -30.68 12.92 -41.51
N GLU A 770 -30.04 12.43 -40.44
CA GLU A 770 -28.66 11.93 -40.49
C GLU A 770 -28.55 10.71 -41.41
N MET A 771 -29.51 9.77 -41.32
CA MET A 771 -29.56 8.59 -42.18
C MET A 771 -29.81 8.97 -43.65
N ALA A 772 -30.75 9.88 -43.91
CA ALA A 772 -31.00 10.38 -45.26
C ALA A 772 -29.77 11.08 -45.86
N ALA A 773 -29.05 11.88 -45.07
CA ALA A 773 -27.79 12.51 -45.51
C ALA A 773 -26.70 11.47 -45.81
N LYS A 774 -26.63 10.40 -45.02
CA LYS A 774 -25.70 9.27 -45.26
C LYS A 774 -26.05 8.49 -46.53
N GLU A 775 -27.33 8.28 -46.80
CA GLU A 775 -27.84 7.56 -47.97
C GLU A 775 -27.94 8.46 -49.22
N LYS A 776 -27.63 9.75 -49.07
CA LYS A 776 -27.71 10.79 -50.11
C LYS A 776 -29.12 11.03 -50.65
N ASP A 777 -30.13 10.81 -49.82
CA ASP A 777 -31.54 11.05 -50.13
C ASP A 777 -31.91 12.51 -49.79
N TRP A 778 -31.66 13.42 -50.73
CA TRP A 778 -31.94 14.85 -50.55
C TRP A 778 -33.44 15.16 -50.53
N ASP A 779 -34.25 14.41 -51.27
CA ASP A 779 -35.70 14.61 -51.35
C ASP A 779 -36.35 14.38 -49.97
N PHE A 780 -35.85 13.39 -49.22
CA PHE A 780 -36.27 13.17 -47.84
C PHE A 780 -35.82 14.29 -46.90
N ILE A 781 -34.62 14.83 -47.07
CA ILE A 781 -34.11 15.95 -46.25
C ILE A 781 -34.96 17.19 -46.51
N GLU A 782 -35.21 17.55 -47.77
CA GLU A 782 -35.98 18.74 -48.15
C GLU A 782 -37.42 18.70 -47.63
N LYS A 783 -38.01 17.50 -47.55
CA LYS A 783 -39.37 17.31 -47.02
C LYS A 783 -39.45 17.46 -45.49
N ASN A 784 -38.42 17.05 -44.74
CA ASN A 784 -38.48 16.93 -43.28
C ASN A 784 -37.60 17.95 -42.53
N HIS A 785 -36.68 18.64 -43.21
CA HIS A 785 -35.75 19.62 -42.61
C HIS A 785 -36.48 20.70 -41.81
N LYS A 786 -37.55 21.26 -42.38
CA LYS A 786 -38.35 22.30 -41.72
C LYS A 786 -38.98 21.81 -40.41
N GLU A 787 -39.54 20.61 -40.41
CA GLU A 787 -40.16 20.02 -39.21
C GLU A 787 -39.15 19.84 -38.08
N VAL A 788 -37.93 19.41 -38.39
CA VAL A 788 -36.87 19.24 -37.38
C VAL A 788 -36.43 20.57 -36.78
N LEU A 789 -36.32 21.62 -37.59
CA LEU A 789 -35.98 22.96 -37.09
C LEU A 789 -37.11 23.59 -36.26
N ASP A 790 -38.37 23.34 -36.63
CA ASP A 790 -39.52 23.79 -35.85
C ASP A 790 -39.58 23.08 -34.48
N GLN A 791 -39.34 21.77 -34.43
CA GLN A 791 -39.23 21.04 -33.16
C GLN A 791 -38.00 21.46 -32.35
N TYR A 792 -36.90 21.79 -33.01
CA TYR A 792 -35.70 22.29 -32.33
C TYR A 792 -35.97 23.64 -31.66
N ALA A 793 -36.64 24.57 -32.33
CA ALA A 793 -37.05 25.84 -31.73
C ALA A 793 -38.03 25.65 -30.58
N ALA A 794 -39.03 24.79 -30.74
CA ALA A 794 -40.01 24.51 -29.67
C ALA A 794 -39.32 23.97 -28.40
N ALA A 795 -38.36 23.05 -28.56
CA ALA A 795 -37.58 22.53 -27.45
C ALA A 795 -36.74 23.64 -26.77
N VAL A 796 -36.13 24.55 -27.53
CA VAL A 796 -35.32 25.65 -26.99
C VAL A 796 -36.18 26.64 -26.19
N VAL A 797 -37.32 27.07 -26.73
CA VAL A 797 -38.23 28.00 -26.04
C VAL A 797 -38.74 27.40 -24.72
N GLU A 798 -39.07 26.12 -24.74
CA GLU A 798 -39.54 25.40 -23.55
C GLU A 798 -38.44 25.29 -22.49
N ILE A 799 -37.21 24.98 -22.89
CA ILE A 799 -36.05 24.95 -22.00
C ILE A 799 -35.75 26.33 -21.42
N GLY A 800 -35.83 27.40 -22.23
CA GLY A 800 -35.68 28.77 -21.76
C GLY A 800 -36.68 29.14 -20.67
N SER A 801 -37.95 28.73 -20.86
CA SER A 801 -39.01 28.93 -19.86
C SER A 801 -38.72 28.22 -18.52
N LEU A 802 -38.08 27.05 -18.57
CA LEU A 802 -37.68 26.27 -17.39
C LEU A 802 -36.44 26.84 -16.69
N LEU A 803 -35.55 27.49 -17.42
CA LEU A 803 -34.34 28.14 -16.89
C LEU A 803 -34.60 29.57 -16.38
N GLY A 804 -35.81 30.10 -16.59
CA GLY A 804 -36.17 31.47 -16.21
C GLY A 804 -35.53 32.54 -17.12
N THR A 805 -35.05 32.14 -18.29
CA THR A 805 -34.46 32.99 -19.31
C THR A 805 -35.44 33.13 -20.48
N VAL A 806 -36.00 34.33 -20.67
CA VAL A 806 -36.89 34.60 -21.81
C VAL A 806 -36.02 34.85 -23.05
N LEU A 807 -35.97 33.89 -23.97
CA LEU A 807 -35.66 34.19 -25.37
C LEU A 807 -37.00 34.45 -26.07
N GLU A 808 -37.15 35.62 -26.67
CA GLU A 808 -38.30 35.93 -27.52
C GLU A 808 -38.11 35.27 -28.90
N GLU A 809 -39.20 34.80 -29.54
CA GLU A 809 -39.17 34.13 -30.85
C GLU A 809 -38.49 34.95 -31.97
N GLU A 810 -38.30 36.26 -31.77
CA GLU A 810 -37.69 37.18 -32.74
C GLU A 810 -36.16 37.03 -32.88
N GLU A 811 -35.44 36.45 -31.92
CA GLU A 811 -33.98 36.21 -32.01
C GLU A 811 -33.58 35.09 -32.99
N PHE A 812 -34.55 34.32 -33.49
CA PHE A 812 -34.34 33.32 -34.53
C PHE A 812 -34.40 33.89 -35.96
N SER A 813 -34.57 35.21 -36.12
CA SER A 813 -34.52 35.88 -37.41
C SER A 813 -33.12 36.44 -37.73
N VAL A 814 -32.58 36.08 -38.89
CA VAL A 814 -31.27 36.54 -39.39
C VAL A 814 -31.29 38.06 -39.58
N THR A 815 -30.74 38.84 -38.65
CA THR A 815 -30.55 40.29 -38.85
C THR A 815 -29.31 40.60 -39.68
N GLN A 816 -29.51 41.10 -40.89
CA GLN A 816 -28.53 41.95 -41.60
C GLN A 816 -28.15 43.13 -40.69
N ILE A 817 -26.86 43.31 -40.40
CA ILE A 817 -26.39 44.49 -39.67
C ILE A 817 -26.39 45.67 -40.65
N ASN A 818 -27.13 46.72 -40.31
CA ASN A 818 -27.15 47.98 -41.08
C ASN A 818 -25.81 48.72 -40.94
N SER A 819 -25.40 49.44 -41.98
CA SER A 819 -24.10 50.13 -42.10
C SER A 819 -23.81 51.11 -40.96
N GLU A 820 -24.83 51.70 -40.33
CA GLU A 820 -24.70 52.58 -39.15
C GLU A 820 -24.10 51.86 -37.93
N LYS A 821 -24.53 50.63 -37.65
CA LYS A 821 -24.06 49.87 -36.48
C LYS A 821 -22.63 49.35 -36.67
N LEU A 822 -22.24 49.10 -37.93
CA LEU A 822 -20.86 48.77 -38.28
C LEU A 822 -19.91 49.94 -38.05
N LEU A 823 -20.35 51.17 -38.34
CA LEU A 823 -19.57 52.38 -38.07
C LEU A 823 -19.35 52.58 -36.56
N GLU A 824 -20.36 52.34 -35.73
CA GLU A 824 -20.24 52.43 -34.27
C GLU A 824 -19.21 51.44 -33.70
N GLU A 825 -19.24 50.18 -34.14
CA GLU A 825 -18.28 49.15 -33.69
C GLU A 825 -16.85 49.45 -34.17
N LEU A 826 -16.68 49.99 -35.38
CA LEU A 826 -15.37 50.42 -35.88
C LEU A 826 -14.84 51.64 -35.12
N MET A 827 -15.70 52.59 -34.72
CA MET A 827 -15.30 53.70 -33.84
C MET A 827 -14.85 53.19 -32.47
N LEU A 828 -15.60 52.27 -31.89
CA LEU A 828 -15.24 51.67 -30.60
C LEU A 828 -13.91 50.92 -30.70
N LEU A 829 -13.69 50.17 -31.78
CA LEU A 829 -12.41 49.50 -32.01
C LEU A 829 -11.25 50.51 -32.11
N MET A 830 -11.43 51.62 -32.83
CA MET A 830 -10.41 52.67 -32.88
C MET A 830 -10.10 53.28 -31.52
N GLU A 831 -11.11 53.48 -30.67
CA GLU A 831 -10.93 53.98 -29.31
C GLU A 831 -10.09 53.01 -28.47
N LYS A 832 -10.42 51.71 -28.53
CA LYS A 832 -9.70 50.66 -27.79
C LYS A 832 -8.27 50.45 -28.27
N LEU A 833 -8.04 50.56 -29.58
CA LEU A 833 -6.69 50.53 -30.15
C LEU A 833 -5.84 51.74 -29.73
N ARG A 834 -6.43 52.95 -29.64
CA ARG A 834 -5.74 54.15 -29.13
C ARG A 834 -5.43 54.07 -27.64
N ALA A 835 -6.25 53.35 -26.88
CA ALA A 835 -6.06 53.10 -25.45
C ALA A 835 -5.12 51.92 -25.15
N TYR A 836 -4.65 51.20 -26.18
CA TYR A 836 -3.85 49.96 -26.04
C TYR A 836 -4.53 48.84 -25.24
N GLU A 837 -5.88 48.77 -25.28
CA GLU A 837 -6.68 47.76 -24.58
C GLU A 837 -6.88 46.51 -25.46
N ILE A 838 -5.93 45.56 -25.40
CA ILE A 838 -5.83 44.40 -26.29
C ILE A 838 -7.04 43.45 -26.17
N ASP A 839 -7.38 43.05 -24.94
CA ASP A 839 -8.45 42.06 -24.70
C ASP A 839 -9.82 42.54 -25.19
N GLU A 840 -10.07 43.85 -25.11
CA GLU A 840 -11.31 44.46 -25.58
C GLU A 840 -11.31 44.69 -27.10
N ALA A 841 -10.17 45.09 -27.67
CA ALA A 841 -10.02 45.20 -29.12
C ALA A 841 -10.21 43.84 -29.83
N GLU A 842 -9.67 42.75 -29.27
CA GLU A 842 -9.86 41.40 -29.83
C GLU A 842 -11.31 40.93 -29.78
N LYS A 843 -12.05 41.24 -28.70
CA LYS A 843 -13.48 40.92 -28.59
C LYS A 843 -14.29 41.64 -29.68
N ILE A 844 -13.99 42.91 -29.94
CA ILE A 844 -14.68 43.68 -30.98
C ILE A 844 -14.31 43.13 -32.37
N ILE A 845 -13.04 42.80 -32.62
CA ILE A 845 -12.61 42.20 -33.89
C ILE A 845 -13.29 40.85 -34.12
N GLN A 846 -13.41 39.99 -33.10
CA GLN A 846 -14.15 38.72 -33.22
C GLN A 846 -15.61 38.95 -33.58
N LYS A 847 -16.28 39.95 -33.00
CA LYS A 847 -17.65 40.31 -33.39
C LYS A 847 -17.72 40.74 -34.85
N LEU A 848 -16.78 41.56 -35.31
CA LEU A 848 -16.72 42.04 -36.70
C LEU A 848 -16.41 40.92 -37.72
N GLN A 849 -15.66 39.88 -37.33
CA GLN A 849 -15.35 38.72 -38.19
C GLN A 849 -16.58 37.87 -38.56
N HIS A 850 -17.65 37.94 -37.76
CA HIS A 850 -18.87 37.17 -37.97
C HIS A 850 -19.94 37.91 -38.78
N ILE A 851 -19.65 39.13 -39.24
CA ILE A 851 -20.57 39.94 -40.06
C ILE A 851 -20.42 39.54 -41.54
N LYS A 852 -21.53 39.33 -42.25
CA LYS A 852 -21.54 39.12 -43.73
C LYS A 852 -21.17 40.44 -44.43
N CYS A 853 -19.90 40.62 -44.81
CA CYS A 853 -19.51 41.68 -45.76
C CYS A 853 -19.81 41.24 -47.19
N ALA A 854 -20.50 42.06 -47.99
CA ALA A 854 -20.77 41.75 -49.39
C ALA A 854 -19.50 41.80 -50.28
N ASN A 855 -18.44 42.46 -49.82
CA ASN A 855 -17.21 42.70 -50.58
C ASN A 855 -15.98 41.97 -49.98
N LEU A 856 -15.27 41.19 -50.80
CA LEU A 856 -14.08 40.40 -50.41
C LEU A 856 -12.98 41.25 -49.74
N LEU A 857 -12.80 42.50 -50.21
CA LEU A 857 -11.80 43.45 -49.73
C LEU A 857 -12.01 43.93 -48.29
N GLY A 858 -13.26 43.93 -47.79
CA GLY A 858 -13.56 44.33 -46.41
C GLY A 858 -13.16 43.24 -45.41
N LYS A 859 -13.35 41.97 -45.78
CA LYS A 859 -12.96 40.82 -44.98
C LYS A 859 -11.44 40.69 -44.85
N GLU A 860 -10.71 40.90 -45.94
CA GLU A 860 -9.24 40.93 -45.92
C GLU A 860 -8.71 42.02 -45.00
N LEU A 861 -9.30 43.23 -45.01
CA LEU A 861 -8.88 44.30 -44.09
C LEU A 861 -9.11 43.97 -42.62
N ILE A 862 -10.21 43.28 -42.28
CA ILE A 862 -10.50 42.88 -40.89
C ILE A 862 -9.52 41.80 -40.42
N GLU A 863 -9.18 40.84 -41.27
CA GLU A 863 -8.13 39.85 -40.96
C GLU A 863 -6.76 40.50 -40.81
N ASP A 864 -6.42 41.46 -41.65
CA ASP A 864 -5.19 42.24 -41.55
C ASP A 864 -5.12 43.08 -40.27
N ILE A 865 -6.23 43.69 -39.85
CA ILE A 865 -6.31 44.43 -38.57
C ILE A 865 -6.10 43.48 -37.40
N LYS A 866 -6.71 42.28 -37.44
CA LYS A 866 -6.51 41.25 -36.41
C LYS A 866 -5.05 40.82 -36.31
N GLN A 867 -4.40 40.59 -37.44
CA GLN A 867 -3.00 40.20 -37.47
C GLN A 867 -2.12 41.30 -36.88
N ASP A 868 -2.34 42.56 -37.27
CA ASP A 868 -1.59 43.70 -36.71
C ASP A 868 -1.80 43.85 -35.18
N VAL A 869 -3.00 43.57 -34.65
CA VAL A 869 -3.27 43.58 -33.20
C VAL A 869 -2.57 42.42 -32.48
N THR A 870 -2.58 41.24 -33.09
CA THR A 870 -1.89 40.04 -32.55
C THR A 870 -0.38 40.24 -32.53
N ASP A 871 0.16 40.95 -33.52
CA ASP A 871 1.58 41.28 -33.65
C ASP A 871 1.98 42.55 -32.86
N PHE A 872 1.06 43.11 -32.04
CA PHE A 872 1.25 44.32 -31.21
C PHE A 872 1.59 45.61 -32.00
N GLU A 873 1.24 45.67 -33.28
CA GLU A 873 1.46 46.82 -34.19
C GLU A 873 0.22 47.75 -34.23
N PHE A 874 -0.15 48.32 -33.06
CA PHE A 874 -1.42 49.07 -32.87
C PHE A 874 -1.59 50.29 -33.77
N ASP A 875 -0.50 51.01 -34.10
CA ASP A 875 -0.56 52.17 -35.00
C ASP A 875 -0.91 51.78 -36.44
N ARG A 876 -0.52 50.58 -36.87
CA ARG A 876 -0.90 50.02 -38.19
C ARG A 876 -2.34 49.54 -38.17
N ALA A 877 -2.72 48.81 -37.12
CA ALA A 877 -4.10 48.36 -36.91
C ALA A 877 -5.08 49.55 -36.90
N LEU A 878 -4.74 50.63 -36.20
CA LEU A 878 -5.54 51.84 -36.13
C LEU A 878 -5.68 52.52 -37.50
N ASN A 879 -4.58 52.67 -38.25
CA ASN A 879 -4.61 53.25 -39.60
C ASN A 879 -5.44 52.42 -40.58
N LYS A 880 -5.40 51.08 -40.49
CA LYS A 880 -6.23 50.19 -41.32
C LYS A 880 -7.70 50.26 -40.90
N THR A 881 -7.98 50.33 -39.60
CA THR A 881 -9.35 50.51 -39.07
C THR A 881 -9.95 51.85 -39.52
N GLU A 882 -9.20 52.94 -39.50
CA GLU A 882 -9.62 54.25 -40.03
C GLU A 882 -9.92 54.23 -41.53
N LYS A 883 -9.13 53.48 -42.31
CA LYS A 883 -9.38 53.30 -43.75
C LYS A 883 -10.65 52.51 -44.00
N LEU A 884 -10.91 51.47 -43.20
CA LEU A 884 -12.14 50.68 -43.29
C LEU A 884 -13.36 51.52 -42.91
N TYR A 885 -13.28 52.29 -41.81
CA TYR A 885 -14.33 53.21 -41.38
C TYR A 885 -14.72 54.20 -42.48
N LYS A 886 -13.74 54.88 -43.10
CA LYS A 886 -14.00 55.85 -44.18
C LYS A 886 -14.61 55.23 -45.44
N ARG A 887 -14.40 53.93 -45.68
CA ARG A 887 -14.97 53.21 -46.83
C ARG A 887 -16.42 52.83 -46.58
N VAL A 888 -16.72 52.36 -45.37
CA VAL A 888 -18.09 52.07 -44.94
C VAL A 888 -18.92 53.36 -44.92
N GLU A 889 -18.34 54.47 -44.44
CA GLU A 889 -19.00 55.80 -44.42
C GLU A 889 -19.32 56.33 -45.84
N ARG A 890 -18.54 55.93 -46.85
CA ARG A 890 -18.74 56.30 -48.26
C ARG A 890 -19.66 55.36 -49.03
N GLY A 891 -20.17 54.30 -48.39
CA GLY A 891 -21.01 53.29 -49.05
C GLY A 891 -20.23 52.37 -50.01
N GLU A 892 -18.91 52.28 -49.89
CA GLU A 892 -18.06 51.43 -50.75
C GLU A 892 -18.01 49.97 -50.24
N CYS A 893 -18.55 49.70 -49.06
CA CYS A 893 -18.68 48.38 -48.44
C CYS A 893 -20.06 48.30 -47.78
N GLU A 894 -20.98 47.52 -48.36
CA GLU A 894 -22.23 47.09 -47.73
C GLU A 894 -22.05 45.77 -46.97
#